data_AF-E4ZXM5-F1
#
_entry.id   AF-E4ZXM5-F1
#
_cell.length_a   1.000
_cell.length_b   1.000
_cell.length_c   1.000
_cell.angle_alpha   90.00
_cell.angle_beta   90.00
_cell.angle_gamma   90.00
#
_symmetry.space_group_name_H-M   'P 1'
#
loop_
_entity.id
_entity.type
_entity.pdbx_description
1 polymer ?
#
loop_
_entity_poly.entity_id
_entity_poly.type
_entity_poly.pdbx_seq_one_letter_code
_entity_poly.pdbx_strand_id
1 'polypeptide(L)'
;MSTVTEMATSSRLQLTCPVGKAVMEPREEVALSDGAPQPPGRTCRIEVPNGLVRVLKLGDGWSQHPCPTATMPIFTPSRLAIIVLSSSLVILLWTFGLSRPLAAPALPIIDHHGQEIASTVTLPSTTPYTHTTAHRSIAPGATSVPEHDKDGVRWKDRMNGTVSEPYKETIQPPTHGVADFCKDAPGARHIMVVMKTSKAEIKSRLPTHLESLLECVPNFAIFSDHSGEINGYTVHNALEPISGDTKRNYEEFHEYQLMHADTEHEPDMAKTKALDKWKFLPMVYQAYHLRPSARFFIFIEADTSLSWTNLLQWAGRLDYRIPYHSGAPTYMGGVQIAQRGSGILLSQAAMRRYAKSYDELYESKWEPQVAKECCGDLLLTKALNDAHVELYTSWPMLQTEQPSTLDYTKKIWCSPAISWHHVLGDDLKGMWENEKKWVAAKGWKEPYLYRDAFADYVASHMEAQKVDWDNLSTDTKIVAPQGRQKQLKEEEERKKKHEEEEAEKKKHEVEAEREKTEQGKQDEEKSPESLRPSEETAEDEKKPTSTQTIPAPTDTSTTVSSPSPPPHQNRAPAPADDNDNQPPNWDKLTSLFLNAGDSAARCQKACIDVPDCLQWRYTTFGDGECHLGKVLRLGAKKAPKSDVKWTSGWLVERTGKVTKDWKCKKPQWKFYQ
;
A
#
# COMPACT_ATOMS: atom_id res chain seq x y z
N MET A 1 49.78 18.83 -31.60
CA MET A 1 50.23 17.66 -32.38
C MET A 1 50.49 16.51 -31.41
N SER A 2 50.57 15.27 -31.92
CA SER A 2 50.81 14.02 -31.16
C SER A 2 49.63 13.60 -30.25
N THR A 3 48.73 12.74 -30.73
CA THR A 3 48.76 11.24 -30.65
C THR A 3 48.47 10.72 -29.24
N VAL A 4 47.28 10.23 -28.93
CA VAL A 4 46.62 8.98 -29.40
C VAL A 4 47.30 7.72 -28.84
N THR A 5 46.62 7.10 -27.86
CA THR A 5 46.61 5.66 -27.57
C THR A 5 45.19 5.28 -27.18
N GLU A 6 44.74 4.09 -27.56
CA GLU A 6 43.34 3.64 -27.50
C GLU A 6 43.25 2.29 -26.75
N MET A 7 42.18 2.07 -25.97
CA MET A 7 41.69 0.73 -25.63
C MET A 7 40.19 0.76 -25.27
N ALA A 8 39.44 -0.16 -25.88
CA ALA A 8 38.01 -0.41 -25.62
C ALA A 8 37.85 -1.47 -24.48
N THR A 9 36.67 -1.91 -24.01
CA THR A 9 35.27 -1.77 -24.49
C THR A 9 34.31 -2.05 -23.31
N SER A 10 33.09 -1.52 -23.33
CA SER A 10 31.91 -2.27 -22.86
C SER A 10 30.62 -1.63 -23.40
N SER A 11 29.79 -2.40 -24.11
CA SER A 11 28.64 -1.88 -24.85
C SER A 11 27.31 -2.14 -24.14
N ARG A 12 26.38 -1.19 -24.24
CA ARG A 12 25.02 -1.32 -23.73
C ARG A 12 24.23 -2.40 -24.49
N LEU A 13 23.32 -3.08 -23.79
CA LEU A 13 22.04 -3.47 -24.40
C LEU A 13 20.99 -2.41 -24.04
N GLN A 14 20.28 -1.90 -25.05
CA GLN A 14 19.02 -1.19 -24.88
C GLN A 14 18.02 -1.80 -25.87
N LEU A 15 16.84 -2.20 -25.38
CA LEU A 15 15.75 -2.71 -26.19
C LEU A 15 14.59 -1.71 -26.15
N THR A 16 14.34 -1.07 -27.29
CA THR A 16 13.20 -0.16 -27.50
C THR A 16 12.68 -0.33 -28.92
N CYS A 17 11.42 -0.77 -29.08
CA CYS A 17 10.75 -0.87 -30.37
C CYS A 17 9.79 0.31 -30.57
N PRO A 18 9.97 1.16 -31.59
CA PRO A 18 8.93 2.06 -32.08
C PRO A 18 8.08 1.38 -33.16
N VAL A 19 6.85 1.86 -33.35
CA VAL A 19 5.89 1.35 -34.34
C VAL A 19 6.11 2.00 -35.71
N GLY A 20 6.07 1.21 -36.80
CA GLY A 20 6.11 1.69 -38.18
C GLY A 20 5.16 0.90 -39.08
N LYS A 21 4.41 1.58 -39.95
CA LYS A 21 3.48 0.95 -40.91
C LYS A 21 4.25 0.40 -42.11
N ALA A 22 3.85 -0.77 -42.59
CA ALA A 22 4.29 -1.29 -43.89
C ALA A 22 3.21 -1.05 -44.96
N VAL A 23 3.65 -0.66 -46.16
CA VAL A 23 2.83 -0.66 -47.39
C VAL A 23 3.28 -1.84 -48.24
N MET A 24 2.34 -2.52 -48.88
CA MET A 24 2.59 -3.65 -49.80
C MET A 24 2.23 -3.21 -51.22
N GLU A 25 3.10 -3.52 -52.20
CA GLU A 25 2.74 -4.07 -53.53
C GLU A 25 4.02 -4.61 -54.23
N PRO A 26 3.93 -5.44 -55.28
CA PRO A 26 4.75 -6.67 -55.36
C PRO A 26 5.67 -6.75 -56.59
N ARG A 27 6.42 -7.87 -56.73
CA ARG A 27 7.00 -8.27 -58.02
C ARG A 27 7.27 -9.78 -58.22
N GLU A 28 6.49 -10.37 -59.13
CA GLU A 28 6.76 -11.50 -60.07
C GLU A 28 7.17 -12.90 -59.55
N GLU A 29 6.82 -13.95 -60.33
CA GLU A 29 6.89 -15.40 -60.00
C GLU A 29 7.96 -16.16 -60.83
N VAL A 30 7.81 -17.51 -60.93
CA VAL A 30 8.43 -18.49 -61.86
C VAL A 30 9.79 -19.10 -61.39
N ALA A 31 9.99 -20.43 -61.28
CA ALA A 31 9.06 -21.58 -61.33
C ALA A 31 9.67 -22.93 -60.84
N LEU A 32 8.78 -23.89 -60.52
CA LEU A 32 8.83 -25.36 -60.75
C LEU A 32 9.74 -26.34 -59.95
N SER A 33 9.15 -27.55 -59.81
CA SER A 33 9.73 -28.91 -59.62
C SER A 33 9.95 -29.48 -58.19
N ASP A 34 8.99 -30.31 -57.79
CA ASP A 34 9.11 -31.66 -57.18
C ASP A 34 9.89 -31.93 -55.86
N GLY A 35 9.23 -32.63 -54.93
CA GLY A 35 9.89 -33.42 -53.87
C GLY A 35 9.29 -33.30 -52.46
N ALA A 36 8.65 -34.38 -51.98
CA ALA A 36 8.25 -34.59 -50.59
C ALA A 36 8.31 -36.11 -50.28
N PRO A 37 8.36 -36.59 -49.01
CA PRO A 37 8.04 -35.90 -47.76
C PRO A 37 9.01 -36.19 -46.57
N GLN A 38 8.53 -35.89 -45.35
CA GLN A 38 9.04 -36.26 -43.99
C GLN A 38 10.07 -35.28 -43.35
N PRO A 39 10.06 -35.13 -42.00
CA PRO A 39 10.40 -33.84 -41.39
C PRO A 39 11.76 -33.77 -40.65
N PRO A 40 12.46 -32.63 -40.67
CA PRO A 40 13.57 -32.37 -39.76
C PRO A 40 13.07 -32.09 -38.33
N GLY A 41 13.60 -32.82 -37.34
CA GLY A 41 13.38 -32.54 -35.93
C GLY A 41 14.02 -31.22 -35.48
N ARG A 42 13.46 -30.58 -34.45
CA ARG A 42 13.94 -29.29 -33.94
C ARG A 42 15.29 -29.44 -33.21
N THR A 43 16.37 -28.91 -33.81
CA THR A 43 17.67 -28.75 -33.14
C THR A 43 17.97 -27.26 -32.91
N CYS A 44 17.67 -26.76 -31.71
CA CYS A 44 18.12 -25.42 -31.31
C CYS A 44 19.63 -25.44 -31.06
N ARG A 45 20.40 -24.76 -31.92
CA ARG A 45 21.85 -24.59 -31.76
C ARG A 45 22.12 -23.34 -30.92
N ILE A 46 22.66 -23.51 -29.72
CA ILE A 46 23.22 -22.42 -28.92
C ILE A 46 24.74 -22.45 -29.13
N GLU A 47 25.27 -21.48 -29.87
CA GLU A 47 26.72 -21.29 -29.99
C GLU A 47 27.21 -20.36 -28.88
N VAL A 48 28.23 -20.82 -28.14
CA VAL A 48 28.90 -20.06 -27.08
C VAL A 48 30.38 -19.98 -27.43
N PRO A 49 30.97 -18.78 -27.57
CA PRO A 49 32.40 -18.63 -27.85
C PRO A 49 33.27 -18.98 -26.63
N ASN A 50 34.57 -19.18 -26.87
CA ASN A 50 35.62 -19.44 -25.87
C ASN A 50 35.53 -20.80 -25.16
N GLY A 51 35.64 -21.86 -25.95
CA GLY A 51 35.51 -23.22 -25.49
C GLY A 51 36.64 -23.81 -24.65
N LEU A 52 36.36 -25.02 -24.16
CA LEU A 52 37.31 -26.12 -24.17
C LEU A 52 36.59 -27.39 -24.60
N VAL A 53 36.98 -28.00 -25.72
CA VAL A 53 36.33 -29.21 -26.22
C VAL A 53 36.84 -30.43 -25.46
N ARG A 54 35.96 -31.11 -24.72
CA ARG A 54 36.15 -32.51 -24.32
C ARG A 54 35.05 -33.38 -24.91
N VAL A 55 35.39 -34.15 -25.93
CA VAL A 55 34.55 -35.22 -26.45
C VAL A 55 34.51 -36.35 -25.43
N LEU A 56 33.32 -36.67 -24.92
CA LEU A 56 33.06 -37.93 -24.22
C LEU A 56 31.95 -38.67 -24.97
N LYS A 57 32.23 -39.92 -25.30
CA LYS A 57 31.41 -40.75 -26.20
C LYS A 57 30.71 -41.83 -25.37
N LEU A 58 29.42 -41.65 -25.14
CA LEU A 58 28.50 -42.63 -24.55
C LEU A 58 27.23 -42.60 -25.43
N GLY A 59 26.62 -43.73 -25.79
CA GLY A 59 26.93 -45.11 -25.45
C GLY A 59 25.65 -45.85 -25.09
N ASP A 60 24.99 -46.43 -26.08
CA ASP A 60 23.70 -47.10 -25.90
C ASP A 60 23.80 -48.33 -24.99
N GLY A 61 22.86 -48.47 -24.05
CA GLY A 61 22.82 -49.63 -23.14
C GLY A 61 21.66 -49.56 -22.14
N TRP A 62 20.70 -50.47 -22.27
CA TRP A 62 19.71 -50.74 -21.23
C TRP A 62 20.28 -51.70 -20.17
N SER A 63 19.79 -51.59 -18.93
CA SER A 63 19.29 -52.70 -18.06
C SER A 63 19.70 -52.65 -16.58
N GLN A 64 18.68 -52.90 -15.73
CA GLN A 64 18.65 -53.64 -14.46
C GLN A 64 19.65 -53.33 -13.30
N HIS A 65 19.07 -53.17 -12.10
CA HIS A 65 19.79 -53.16 -10.81
C HIS A 65 20.31 -54.56 -10.44
N PRO A 66 21.32 -54.65 -9.56
CA PRO A 66 21.02 -54.89 -8.13
C PRO A 66 21.89 -54.09 -7.14
N CYS A 67 21.59 -54.21 -5.84
CA CYS A 67 22.25 -53.48 -4.75
C CYS A 67 23.68 -54.01 -4.44
N PRO A 68 24.65 -53.14 -4.12
CA PRO A 68 25.89 -53.51 -3.44
C PRO A 68 25.70 -53.63 -1.92
N THR A 69 26.48 -54.51 -1.28
CA THR A 69 26.45 -54.76 0.17
C THR A 69 27.27 -53.73 0.97
N ALA A 70 26.88 -53.53 2.24
CA ALA A 70 27.59 -52.61 3.13
C ALA A 70 28.95 -53.18 3.58
N THR A 71 30.04 -52.51 3.22
CA THR A 71 31.37 -52.74 3.78
C THR A 71 31.71 -51.66 4.80
N MET A 72 32.15 -52.05 6.00
CA MET A 72 32.58 -51.07 7.02
C MET A 72 33.91 -50.42 6.60
N PRO A 73 34.04 -49.08 6.68
CA PRO A 73 35.26 -48.39 6.30
C PRO A 73 36.36 -48.62 7.35
N ILE A 74 37.47 -49.22 6.91
CA ILE A 74 38.67 -49.37 7.74
C ILE A 74 39.22 -47.98 8.08
N PHE A 75 39.43 -47.72 9.38
CA PHE A 75 39.98 -46.45 9.87
C PHE A 75 41.47 -46.33 9.50
N THR A 76 41.76 -45.68 8.37
CA THR A 76 43.13 -45.26 8.05
C THR A 76 43.55 -44.10 8.97
N PRO A 77 44.85 -43.97 9.33
CA PRO A 77 45.33 -42.88 10.18
C PRO A 77 44.94 -41.48 9.67
N SER A 78 44.92 -41.29 8.35
CA SER A 78 44.50 -40.05 7.70
C SER A 78 43.03 -39.70 7.97
N ARG A 79 42.13 -40.70 8.04
CA ARG A 79 40.72 -40.47 8.38
C ARG A 79 40.55 -40.13 9.86
N LEU A 80 41.32 -40.77 10.75
CA LEU A 80 41.38 -40.39 12.17
C LEU A 80 41.88 -38.96 12.35
N ALA A 81 42.94 -38.54 11.65
CA ALA A 81 43.43 -37.16 11.70
C ALA A 81 42.38 -36.15 11.24
N ILE A 82 41.63 -36.44 10.15
CA ILE A 82 40.54 -35.58 9.68
C ILE A 82 39.40 -35.51 10.71
N ILE A 83 39.02 -36.63 11.34
CA ILE A 83 37.99 -36.65 12.40
C ILE A 83 38.44 -35.84 13.62
N VAL A 84 39.69 -35.97 14.06
CA VAL A 84 40.24 -35.17 15.18
C VAL A 84 40.27 -33.69 14.83
N LEU A 85 40.78 -33.30 13.65
CA LEU A 85 40.84 -31.89 13.23
C LEU A 85 39.46 -31.25 13.09
N SER A 86 38.50 -31.95 12.46
CA SER A 86 37.12 -31.45 12.32
C SER A 86 36.39 -31.38 13.66
N SER A 87 36.58 -32.36 14.55
CA SER A 87 36.01 -32.31 15.91
C SER A 87 36.63 -31.18 16.74
N SER A 88 37.94 -30.97 16.65
CA SER A 88 38.63 -29.83 17.29
C SER A 88 38.12 -28.49 16.76
N LEU A 89 37.91 -28.37 15.44
CA LEU A 89 37.35 -27.15 14.83
C LEU A 89 35.91 -26.89 15.31
N VAL A 90 35.07 -27.93 15.36
CA VAL A 90 33.69 -27.82 15.89
C VAL A 90 33.70 -27.42 17.36
N ILE A 91 34.55 -28.01 18.19
CA ILE A 91 34.70 -27.61 19.61
C ILE A 91 35.13 -26.14 19.71
N LEU A 92 36.13 -25.71 18.94
CA LEU A 92 36.65 -24.34 18.97
C LEU A 92 35.59 -23.32 18.52
N LEU A 93 34.81 -23.63 17.48
CA LEU A 93 33.66 -22.84 17.05
C LEU A 93 32.53 -22.84 18.09
N TRP A 94 32.33 -23.92 18.85
CA TRP A 94 31.33 -23.98 19.91
C TRP A 94 31.75 -23.22 21.18
N THR A 95 33.05 -23.19 21.50
CA THR A 95 33.56 -22.47 22.69
C THR A 95 33.84 -20.99 22.44
N PHE A 96 34.17 -20.58 21.21
CA PHE A 96 34.55 -19.20 20.87
C PHE A 96 33.75 -18.56 19.73
N GLY A 97 33.12 -19.33 18.85
CA GLY A 97 32.41 -18.83 17.67
C GLY A 97 30.92 -18.54 17.88
N LEU A 98 30.32 -19.02 18.97
CA LEU A 98 28.95 -18.68 19.37
C LEU A 98 28.95 -17.59 20.42
N SER A 99 28.38 -16.42 20.06
CA SER A 99 28.03 -15.38 21.02
C SER A 99 27.13 -15.97 22.10
N ARG A 100 27.66 -16.10 23.33
CA ARG A 100 26.82 -16.41 24.49
C ARG A 100 25.71 -15.35 24.57
N PRO A 101 24.45 -15.72 24.80
CA PRO A 101 23.46 -14.73 25.16
C PRO A 101 23.95 -14.05 26.44
N LEU A 102 24.31 -12.76 26.34
CA LEU A 102 24.48 -11.93 27.52
C LEU A 102 23.19 -12.04 28.31
N ALA A 103 23.30 -12.36 29.61
CA ALA A 103 22.13 -12.43 30.47
C ALA A 103 21.37 -11.11 30.33
N ALA A 104 20.15 -11.16 29.81
CA ALA A 104 19.39 -9.97 29.46
C ALA A 104 19.32 -9.09 30.71
N PRO A 105 19.77 -7.83 30.66
CA PRO A 105 19.69 -6.96 31.82
C PRO A 105 18.22 -6.83 32.16
N ALA A 106 17.85 -7.31 33.35
CA ALA A 106 16.53 -7.09 33.91
C ALA A 106 16.39 -5.61 34.24
N LEU A 107 16.09 -4.82 33.21
CA LEU A 107 15.76 -3.40 33.35
C LEU A 107 14.63 -3.31 34.38
N PRO A 108 14.73 -2.41 35.37
CA PRO A 108 13.71 -2.32 36.40
C PRO A 108 12.37 -2.06 35.73
N ILE A 109 11.36 -2.87 36.08
CA ILE A 109 9.98 -2.60 35.72
C ILE A 109 9.60 -1.32 36.49
N ILE A 110 9.68 -0.17 35.81
CA ILE A 110 9.18 1.09 36.34
C ILE A 110 7.66 1.00 36.28
N ASP A 111 7.09 0.45 37.34
CA ASP A 111 5.64 0.41 37.52
C ASP A 111 5.13 1.85 37.69
N HIS A 112 4.25 2.26 36.79
CA HIS A 112 3.60 3.57 36.80
C HIS A 112 2.17 3.49 37.35
N HIS A 113 1.89 2.53 38.24
CA HIS A 113 0.78 2.62 39.17
C HIS A 113 1.10 3.60 40.32
N GLY A 114 0.33 4.69 40.38
CA GLY A 114 0.56 5.76 41.35
C GLY A 114 0.19 5.36 42.77
N GLN A 115 1.03 5.78 43.73
CA GLN A 115 0.65 5.89 45.14
C GLN A 115 0.67 7.35 45.55
N GLU A 116 -0.43 7.81 46.15
CA GLU A 116 -0.37 8.97 47.04
C GLU A 116 0.47 8.57 48.27
N ILE A 117 1.46 9.38 48.64
CA ILE A 117 2.14 9.26 49.94
C ILE A 117 2.14 10.64 50.58
N ALA A 118 1.59 10.71 51.79
CA ALA A 118 1.33 11.95 52.49
C ALA A 118 2.60 12.64 53.02
N SER A 119 2.49 13.94 53.28
CA SER A 119 3.57 14.79 53.76
C SER A 119 4.15 14.35 55.11
N THR A 120 5.47 14.07 55.16
CA THR A 120 6.34 14.50 56.28
C THR A 120 7.82 14.32 55.94
N VAL A 121 8.65 15.33 56.24
CA VAL A 121 9.89 15.26 57.05
C VAL A 121 10.60 16.62 57.00
N THR A 122 10.50 17.31 58.13
CA THR A 122 11.43 18.24 58.79
C THR A 122 12.64 18.81 58.02
N LEU A 123 12.67 20.14 57.89
CA LEU A 123 13.87 20.94 57.60
C LEU A 123 14.74 21.15 58.86
N PRO A 124 16.08 21.07 58.77
CA PRO A 124 17.01 21.80 59.63
C PRO A 124 17.24 23.22 59.10
N SER A 125 17.53 24.19 59.97
CA SER A 125 17.66 25.61 59.60
C SER A 125 18.96 26.24 60.08
N THR A 126 19.66 26.96 59.19
CA THR A 126 20.66 28.03 59.48
C THR A 126 21.94 27.60 60.26
N THR A 127 23.03 28.38 60.40
CA THR A 127 23.33 29.82 60.17
C THR A 127 24.63 30.00 59.30
N PRO A 128 25.49 31.07 59.32
CA PRO A 128 26.00 31.67 58.08
C PRO A 128 27.56 31.70 57.96
N TYR A 129 28.14 32.41 56.99
CA TYR A 129 29.15 33.48 57.24
C TYR A 129 29.58 34.29 55.98
N THR A 130 29.54 35.63 56.11
CA THR A 130 30.30 36.71 55.40
C THR A 130 30.47 36.78 53.87
N HIS A 131 30.14 37.96 53.33
CA HIS A 131 30.67 38.51 52.07
C HIS A 131 32.16 38.92 52.18
N THR A 132 32.85 39.00 51.04
CA THR A 132 33.87 40.03 50.77
C THR A 132 33.72 40.54 49.34
N THR A 133 33.63 41.86 49.15
CA THR A 133 33.55 42.52 47.83
C THR A 133 34.88 43.19 47.49
N ALA A 134 35.31 43.11 46.23
CA ALA A 134 36.48 43.86 45.74
C ALA A 134 36.20 44.45 44.34
N HIS A 135 35.85 45.74 44.29
CA HIS A 135 35.86 46.52 43.05
C HIS A 135 37.27 47.04 42.75
N ARG A 136 37.65 47.10 41.48
CA ARG A 136 38.58 48.13 41.00
C ARG A 136 38.27 48.52 39.56
N SER A 137 38.13 49.82 39.32
CA SER A 137 37.76 50.40 38.02
C SER A 137 38.84 51.39 37.58
N ILE A 138 39.33 51.26 36.35
CA ILE A 138 40.13 52.27 35.63
C ILE A 138 39.68 52.25 34.16
N ALA A 139 39.61 53.42 33.53
CA ALA A 139 39.16 53.60 32.14
C ALA A 139 40.27 54.27 31.28
N PRO A 140 40.00 54.95 30.15
CA PRO A 140 40.28 54.38 28.83
C PRO A 140 41.35 55.14 28.02
N GLY A 141 41.72 54.58 26.87
CA GLY A 141 42.56 55.25 25.86
C GLY A 141 42.28 54.69 24.46
N ALA A 142 42.41 55.52 23.41
CA ALA A 142 42.08 55.16 22.03
C ALA A 142 43.02 55.80 21.02
N THR A 143 43.38 55.05 19.97
CA THR A 143 44.09 55.48 18.75
C THR A 143 43.83 54.47 17.61
N SER A 144 44.35 54.71 16.41
CA SER A 144 43.64 54.40 15.15
C SER A 144 44.48 53.81 14.00
N VAL A 145 43.89 52.83 13.28
CA VAL A 145 43.92 52.69 11.78
C VAL A 145 45.28 52.28 11.11
N PRO A 146 45.34 51.51 9.99
CA PRO A 146 44.63 50.26 9.60
C PRO A 146 45.59 49.17 8.99
N GLU A 147 45.08 48.02 8.51
CA GLU A 147 45.34 47.40 7.18
C GLU A 147 44.95 45.90 7.09
N HIS A 148 44.84 45.42 5.82
CA HIS A 148 44.77 44.04 5.26
C HIS A 148 45.19 42.83 6.14
N ASP A 149 44.68 41.60 5.98
CA ASP A 149 44.03 40.98 4.79
C ASP A 149 43.18 39.71 5.11
N LYS A 150 42.42 39.21 4.11
CA LYS A 150 41.85 37.84 3.94
C LYS A 150 40.62 37.44 4.76
N ASP A 151 39.44 37.67 4.15
CA ASP A 151 38.18 37.05 4.55
C ASP A 151 38.10 35.55 4.20
N GLY A 152 37.97 34.71 5.22
CA GLY A 152 37.41 33.35 5.11
C GLY A 152 36.06 33.31 5.81
N VAL A 153 34.97 33.57 5.09
CA VAL A 153 33.65 33.83 5.70
C VAL A 153 33.07 32.57 6.35
N ARG A 154 33.21 32.50 7.67
CA ARG A 154 32.66 31.48 8.54
C ARG A 154 31.23 31.85 8.93
N TRP A 155 30.28 30.93 8.81
CA TRP A 155 28.88 31.16 9.21
C TRP A 155 28.72 31.30 10.74
N LYS A 156 28.94 32.52 11.25
CA LYS A 156 28.45 33.05 12.53
C LYS A 156 28.71 34.57 12.57
N ASP A 157 27.62 35.34 12.55
CA ASP A 157 27.35 36.46 13.47
C ASP A 157 26.22 37.37 12.95
N ARG A 158 25.02 37.20 13.51
CA ARG A 158 23.91 38.20 13.46
C ARG A 158 22.81 37.89 14.48
N MET A 159 23.14 38.03 15.76
CA MET A 159 22.18 38.11 16.87
C MET A 159 22.65 39.17 17.87
N ASN A 160 21.69 39.88 18.46
CA ASN A 160 21.82 41.09 19.29
C ASN A 160 22.37 42.34 18.57
N GLY A 161 21.66 43.48 18.54
CA GLY A 161 20.25 43.72 18.90
C GLY A 161 19.96 45.13 19.41
N THR A 162 18.67 45.46 19.50
CA THR A 162 18.14 46.61 20.25
C THR A 162 16.74 46.28 20.77
N VAL A 163 16.28 47.00 21.81
CA VAL A 163 15.06 46.72 22.59
C VAL A 163 14.20 48.00 22.69
N SER A 164 12.90 47.82 22.93
CA SER A 164 11.80 48.81 23.02
C SER A 164 11.07 49.06 21.68
N GLU A 165 9.73 49.16 21.62
CA GLU A 165 8.69 49.04 22.67
C GLU A 165 7.40 48.34 22.12
N PRO A 166 6.21 48.31 22.78
CA PRO A 166 5.34 47.12 22.70
C PRO A 166 4.53 46.97 21.40
N TYR A 167 4.51 45.75 20.87
CA TYR A 167 3.57 45.34 19.84
C TYR A 167 2.14 45.29 20.41
N LYS A 168 1.20 46.01 19.79
CA LYS A 168 -0.22 45.90 20.13
C LYS A 168 -0.77 44.58 19.62
N GLU A 169 -1.11 43.70 20.56
CA GLU A 169 -1.85 42.46 20.32
C GLU A 169 -3.15 42.77 19.55
N THR A 170 -3.15 42.47 18.25
CA THR A 170 -4.31 42.68 17.38
C THR A 170 -5.16 41.43 17.43
N ILE A 171 -6.04 41.38 18.43
CA ILE A 171 -6.95 40.25 18.67
C ILE A 171 -7.84 40.03 17.45
N GLN A 172 -7.50 39.03 16.63
CA GLN A 172 -8.45 38.44 15.69
C GLN A 172 -9.42 37.54 16.47
N PRO A 173 -10.70 37.45 16.05
CA PRO A 173 -11.73 36.74 16.81
C PRO A 173 -11.37 35.25 16.95
N PRO A 174 -11.44 34.66 18.16
CA PRO A 174 -10.88 33.35 18.41
C PRO A 174 -11.75 32.22 17.86
N THR A 175 -11.16 31.35 17.04
CA THR A 175 -11.70 30.03 16.69
C THR A 175 -11.49 29.04 17.85
N HIS A 176 -12.14 29.31 18.99
CA HIS A 176 -12.16 28.50 20.22
C HIS A 176 -12.86 27.14 20.04
N GLY A 177 -12.36 26.32 19.11
CA GLY A 177 -12.89 24.99 18.79
C GLY A 177 -11.82 23.96 18.39
N VAL A 178 -10.68 24.40 17.82
CA VAL A 178 -9.58 23.49 17.45
C VAL A 178 -8.32 23.73 18.27
N ALA A 179 -7.92 24.99 18.48
CA ALA A 179 -6.70 25.29 19.26
C ALA A 179 -6.73 24.64 20.67
N ASP A 180 -7.83 24.86 21.40
CA ASP A 180 -8.06 24.36 22.76
C ASP A 180 -8.32 22.84 22.83
N PHE A 181 -8.52 22.18 21.68
CA PHE A 181 -8.83 20.75 21.60
C PHE A 181 -7.57 19.87 21.61
N CYS A 182 -6.46 20.33 21.01
CA CYS A 182 -5.37 19.46 20.59
C CYS A 182 -3.93 20.02 20.66
N LYS A 183 -3.72 21.34 20.75
CA LYS A 183 -2.34 21.91 20.78
C LYS A 183 -1.54 21.44 21.99
N ASP A 184 -2.22 21.31 23.14
CA ASP A 184 -1.67 20.84 24.40
C ASP A 184 -1.81 19.32 24.62
N ALA A 185 -2.12 18.56 23.57
CA ALA A 185 -2.24 17.10 23.66
C ALA A 185 -0.93 16.47 24.22
N PRO A 186 -1.01 15.46 25.12
CA PRO A 186 0.15 14.93 25.82
C PRO A 186 1.28 14.46 24.89
N GLY A 187 2.38 15.22 24.87
CA GLY A 187 3.56 14.97 24.04
C GLY A 187 3.75 15.94 22.86
N ALA A 188 2.72 16.71 22.47
CA ALA A 188 2.71 17.58 21.29
C ALA A 188 3.93 18.49 21.18
N ARG A 189 4.29 19.19 22.26
CA ARG A 189 5.46 20.07 22.36
C ARG A 189 6.81 19.41 22.05
N HIS A 190 6.90 18.08 22.05
CA HIS A 190 8.12 17.30 21.82
C HIS A 190 8.25 16.74 20.39
N ILE A 191 7.23 16.90 19.54
CA ILE A 191 7.27 16.49 18.13
C ILE A 191 7.40 17.74 17.25
N MET A 192 8.19 17.64 16.18
CA MET A 192 8.17 18.57 15.06
C MET A 192 7.59 17.89 13.82
N VAL A 193 6.59 18.50 13.18
CA VAL A 193 6.12 18.07 11.85
C VAL A 193 6.83 18.89 10.78
N VAL A 194 7.40 18.22 9.78
CA VAL A 194 8.10 18.86 8.67
C VAL A 194 7.33 18.55 7.39
N MET A 195 6.70 19.58 6.83
CA MET A 195 5.83 19.47 5.66
C MET A 195 6.63 19.78 4.39
N LYS A 196 6.85 18.77 3.54
CA LYS A 196 7.52 18.94 2.24
C LYS A 196 6.48 19.19 1.15
N THR A 197 6.71 20.23 0.35
CA THR A 197 5.88 20.56 -0.82
C THR A 197 6.74 21.17 -1.94
N SER A 198 6.12 21.79 -2.95
CA SER A 198 6.75 22.53 -4.05
C SER A 198 5.99 23.84 -4.32
N LYS A 199 6.66 24.84 -4.89
CA LYS A 199 6.07 26.13 -5.30
C LYS A 199 4.88 25.94 -6.26
N ALA A 200 4.91 24.88 -7.07
CA ALA A 200 3.87 24.53 -8.03
C ALA A 200 2.58 24.00 -7.39
N GLU A 201 2.67 23.25 -6.28
CA GLU A 201 1.51 22.61 -5.63
C GLU A 201 1.06 23.28 -4.32
N ILE A 202 1.90 24.15 -3.73
CA ILE A 202 1.67 24.69 -2.38
C ILE A 202 0.33 25.43 -2.24
N LYS A 203 -0.11 26.15 -3.29
CA LYS A 203 -1.41 26.84 -3.31
C LYS A 203 -2.62 25.89 -3.35
N SER A 204 -2.46 24.67 -3.86
CA SER A 204 -3.57 23.74 -4.15
C SER A 204 -3.63 22.52 -3.23
N ARG A 205 -2.53 22.17 -2.55
CA ARG A 205 -2.46 21.01 -1.64
C ARG A 205 -2.30 21.37 -0.17
N LEU A 206 -1.52 22.41 0.15
CA LEU A 206 -1.21 22.74 1.54
C LEU A 206 -2.36 23.35 2.37
N PRO A 207 -3.32 24.14 1.83
CA PRO A 207 -4.37 24.77 2.63
C PRO A 207 -5.15 23.80 3.53
N THR A 208 -5.49 22.60 3.03
CA THR A 208 -6.21 21.60 3.82
C THR A 208 -5.44 21.18 5.07
N HIS A 209 -4.11 21.13 5.05
CA HIS A 209 -3.29 20.84 6.24
C HIS A 209 -3.18 22.03 7.20
N LEU A 210 -3.18 23.26 6.68
CA LEU A 210 -3.17 24.50 7.47
C LEU A 210 -4.48 24.69 8.26
N GLU A 211 -5.61 24.28 7.68
CA GLU A 211 -6.95 24.27 8.27
C GLU A 211 -7.25 22.97 9.07
N SER A 212 -6.24 22.12 9.34
CA SER A 212 -6.43 20.85 10.05
C SER A 212 -5.27 20.47 10.96
N LEU A 213 -4.41 19.55 10.53
CA LEU A 213 -3.29 18.99 11.28
C LEU A 213 -2.40 20.10 11.88
N LEU A 214 -2.06 21.12 11.08
CA LEU A 214 -1.14 22.17 11.49
C LEU A 214 -1.77 23.19 12.44
N GLU A 215 -3.10 23.22 12.59
CA GLU A 215 -3.75 23.92 13.72
C GLU A 215 -3.45 23.22 15.06
N CYS A 216 -3.22 21.90 15.06
CA CYS A 216 -2.97 21.11 16.27
C CYS A 216 -1.49 20.91 16.62
N VAL A 217 -0.58 21.22 15.69
CA VAL A 217 0.85 20.94 15.85
C VAL A 217 1.57 22.19 16.39
N PRO A 218 2.12 22.17 17.62
CA PRO A 218 2.77 23.35 18.21
C PRO A 218 4.20 23.60 17.70
N ASN A 219 4.80 22.66 16.96
CA ASN A 219 6.08 22.87 16.28
C ASN A 219 6.01 22.29 14.86
N PHE A 220 6.02 23.12 13.82
CA PHE A 220 6.17 22.66 12.45
C PHE A 220 7.06 23.59 11.62
N ALA A 221 7.47 23.12 10.45
CA ALA A 221 8.08 23.93 9.40
C ALA A 221 7.62 23.44 8.02
N ILE A 222 7.42 24.38 7.09
CA ILE A 222 7.04 24.10 5.70
C ILE A 222 8.28 24.29 4.83
N PHE A 223 8.64 23.26 4.05
CA PHE A 223 9.79 23.28 3.14
C PHE A 223 9.35 23.08 1.69
N SER A 224 9.95 23.87 0.80
CA SER A 224 9.65 23.90 -0.62
C SER A 224 10.93 24.09 -1.45
N ASP A 225 10.81 24.10 -2.77
CA ASP A 225 11.86 24.42 -3.75
C ASP A 225 12.02 25.94 -3.98
N HIS A 226 11.21 26.74 -3.30
CA HIS A 226 11.28 28.20 -3.29
C HIS A 226 10.89 28.74 -1.91
N SER A 227 11.42 29.89 -1.50
CA SER A 227 11.05 30.58 -0.25
C SER A 227 9.69 31.29 -0.36
N GLY A 228 9.13 31.74 0.76
CA GLY A 228 7.96 32.63 0.73
C GLY A 228 7.06 32.50 1.96
N GLU A 229 5.77 32.72 1.75
CA GLU A 229 4.74 32.70 2.78
C GLU A 229 3.44 32.10 2.22
N ILE A 230 2.65 31.45 3.08
CA ILE A 230 1.27 31.03 2.80
C ILE A 230 0.45 31.15 4.08
N ASN A 231 -0.68 31.87 4.02
CA ASN A 231 -1.58 32.12 5.16
C ASN A 231 -0.88 32.61 6.45
N GLY A 232 0.16 33.46 6.34
CA GLY A 232 0.95 33.93 7.48
C GLY A 232 2.11 33.01 7.90
N TYR A 233 2.26 31.83 7.30
CA TYR A 233 3.29 30.86 7.65
C TYR A 233 4.47 30.89 6.67
N THR A 234 5.69 30.97 7.23
CA THR A 234 6.94 30.97 6.46
C THR A 234 7.17 29.65 5.73
N VAL A 235 7.59 29.75 4.47
CA VAL A 235 8.00 28.64 3.60
C VAL A 235 9.50 28.70 3.40
N HIS A 236 10.22 27.67 3.85
CA HIS A 236 11.67 27.59 3.77
C HIS A 236 12.13 26.98 2.44
N ASN A 237 13.13 27.59 1.79
CA ASN A 237 13.75 27.01 0.60
C ASN A 237 14.72 25.87 0.99
N ALA A 238 14.32 24.63 0.73
CA ALA A 238 15.16 23.46 0.93
C ALA A 238 16.31 23.36 -0.09
N LEU A 239 16.23 24.07 -1.22
CA LEU A 239 17.29 24.11 -2.25
C LEU A 239 18.30 25.25 -2.01
N GLU A 240 18.10 26.10 -0.99
CA GLU A 240 18.99 27.25 -0.72
C GLU A 240 20.47 26.82 -0.54
N PRO A 241 20.80 25.83 0.29
CA PRO A 241 22.20 25.51 0.62
C PRO A 241 22.96 24.76 -0.48
N ILE A 242 22.31 24.41 -1.60
CA ILE A 242 22.92 23.64 -2.68
C ILE A 242 23.92 24.51 -3.44
N SER A 243 25.09 23.96 -3.76
CA SER A 243 26.20 24.72 -4.36
C SER A 243 25.81 25.42 -5.67
N GLY A 244 26.43 26.57 -5.91
CA GLY A 244 26.23 27.34 -7.13
C GLY A 244 26.65 26.59 -8.41
N ASP A 245 27.60 25.66 -8.31
CA ASP A 245 28.01 24.81 -9.43
C ASP A 245 26.97 23.73 -9.73
N THR A 246 26.41 23.07 -8.72
CA THR A 246 25.28 22.14 -8.92
C THR A 246 24.06 22.87 -9.50
N LYS A 247 23.73 24.06 -8.99
CA LYS A 247 22.64 24.91 -9.52
C LYS A 247 22.87 25.39 -10.97
N ARG A 248 24.10 25.34 -11.49
CA ARG A 248 24.46 25.69 -12.88
C ARG A 248 24.54 24.48 -13.82
N ASN A 249 25.06 23.35 -13.33
CA ASN A 249 25.51 22.24 -14.17
C ASN A 249 24.45 21.12 -14.36
N TYR A 250 23.34 21.17 -13.62
CA TYR A 250 22.26 20.17 -13.72
C TYR A 250 20.96 20.80 -14.22
N GLU A 251 20.38 20.20 -15.28
CA GLU A 251 19.20 20.71 -15.99
C GLU A 251 17.97 20.84 -15.08
N GLU A 252 17.84 20.00 -14.05
CA GLU A 252 16.75 20.09 -13.07
C GLU A 252 16.65 21.48 -12.41
N PHE A 253 17.77 22.20 -12.27
CA PHE A 253 17.80 23.53 -11.67
C PHE A 253 17.39 24.66 -12.62
N HIS A 254 17.14 24.41 -13.92
CA HIS A 254 16.67 25.45 -14.82
C HIS A 254 15.31 26.01 -14.37
N GLU A 255 14.37 25.15 -13.93
CA GLU A 255 13.08 25.60 -13.41
C GLU A 255 13.23 26.35 -12.07
N TYR A 256 14.20 25.97 -11.24
CA TYR A 256 14.57 26.69 -10.02
C TYR A 256 15.10 28.10 -10.33
N GLN A 257 15.96 28.23 -11.35
CA GLN A 257 16.46 29.52 -11.82
C GLN A 257 15.33 30.42 -12.32
N LEU A 258 14.39 29.89 -13.12
CA LEU A 258 13.23 30.65 -13.61
C LEU A 258 12.38 31.21 -12.46
N MET A 259 12.03 30.38 -11.47
CA MET A 259 11.27 30.83 -10.28
C MET A 259 11.97 31.93 -9.46
N HIS A 260 13.31 32.03 -9.52
CA HIS A 260 14.08 33.06 -8.81
C HIS A 260 14.37 34.30 -9.68
N ALA A 261 14.25 34.19 -11.00
CA ALA A 261 14.43 35.29 -11.94
C ALA A 261 13.13 36.07 -12.19
N ASP A 262 11.98 35.40 -12.11
CA ASP A 262 10.65 35.97 -12.31
C ASP A 262 9.69 35.53 -11.20
N THR A 263 9.09 36.51 -10.51
CA THR A 263 8.12 36.28 -9.43
C THR A 263 6.72 35.92 -9.92
N GLU A 264 6.40 36.18 -11.19
CA GLU A 264 5.12 35.85 -11.82
C GLU A 264 5.14 34.49 -12.55
N HIS A 265 6.32 33.88 -12.73
CA HIS A 265 6.49 32.57 -13.37
C HIS A 265 5.72 31.46 -12.63
N GLU A 266 4.75 30.84 -13.31
CA GLU A 266 4.04 29.66 -12.81
C GLU A 266 4.86 28.38 -13.10
N PRO A 267 5.37 27.68 -12.08
CA PRO A 267 6.34 26.62 -12.30
C PRO A 267 5.74 25.28 -12.73
N ASP A 268 6.47 24.58 -13.60
CA ASP A 268 6.09 23.29 -14.17
C ASP A 268 6.09 22.16 -13.12
N MET A 269 4.94 21.49 -12.96
CA MET A 269 4.72 20.37 -12.02
C MET A 269 5.59 19.12 -12.30
N ALA A 270 6.00 18.89 -13.54
CA ALA A 270 6.84 17.75 -13.92
C ALA A 270 8.33 18.05 -13.70
N LYS A 271 8.78 19.28 -13.98
CA LYS A 271 10.16 19.71 -13.71
C LYS A 271 10.43 19.91 -12.22
N THR A 272 9.52 20.54 -11.47
CA THR A 272 9.64 20.68 -10.00
C THR A 272 9.67 19.32 -9.29
N LYS A 273 9.04 18.28 -9.86
CA LYS A 273 9.19 16.90 -9.38
C LYS A 273 10.61 16.33 -9.55
N ALA A 274 11.38 16.75 -10.57
CA ALA A 274 12.78 16.37 -10.73
C ALA A 274 13.70 17.04 -9.69
N LEU A 275 13.35 18.25 -9.24
CA LEU A 275 14.01 18.92 -8.11
C LEU A 275 13.79 18.23 -6.77
N ASP A 276 12.78 17.37 -6.62
CA ASP A 276 12.37 16.85 -5.31
C ASP A 276 13.46 16.03 -4.60
N LYS A 277 14.28 15.27 -5.35
CA LYS A 277 15.41 14.51 -4.80
C LYS A 277 16.42 15.39 -4.04
N TRP A 278 16.57 16.65 -4.45
CA TRP A 278 17.52 17.61 -3.91
C TRP A 278 17.09 18.23 -2.59
N LYS A 279 15.77 18.31 -2.31
CA LYS A 279 15.25 18.92 -1.08
C LYS A 279 15.54 18.08 0.17
N PHE A 280 15.70 16.76 0.05
CA PHE A 280 15.75 15.83 1.19
C PHE A 280 16.85 16.14 2.21
N LEU A 281 18.11 16.17 1.77
CA LEU A 281 19.23 16.28 2.69
C LEU A 281 19.28 17.65 3.41
N PRO A 282 19.15 18.80 2.71
CA PRO A 282 19.16 20.09 3.37
C PRO A 282 17.90 20.35 4.20
N MET A 283 16.72 19.84 3.82
CA MET A 283 15.49 19.96 4.62
C MET A 283 15.65 19.31 6.00
N VAL A 284 16.17 18.07 6.05
CA VAL A 284 16.40 17.37 7.33
C VAL A 284 17.42 18.11 8.20
N TYR A 285 18.49 18.62 7.59
CA TYR A 285 19.50 19.41 8.29
C TYR A 285 18.96 20.74 8.84
N GLN A 286 18.20 21.49 8.03
CA GLN A 286 17.57 22.74 8.43
C GLN A 286 16.50 22.53 9.52
N ALA A 287 15.66 21.49 9.40
CA ALA A 287 14.64 21.17 10.40
C ALA A 287 15.24 20.92 11.80
N TYR A 288 16.37 20.21 11.89
CA TYR A 288 17.10 20.05 13.16
C TYR A 288 17.52 21.39 13.76
N HIS A 289 18.02 22.31 12.95
CA HIS A 289 18.49 23.62 13.40
C HIS A 289 17.34 24.58 13.77
N LEU A 290 16.16 24.45 13.15
CA LEU A 290 14.95 25.17 13.55
C LEU A 290 14.42 24.71 14.93
N ARG A 291 14.58 23.43 15.30
CA ARG A 291 14.08 22.90 16.59
C ARG A 291 14.95 21.80 17.21
N PRO A 292 16.20 22.06 17.65
CA PRO A 292 17.09 21.04 18.21
C PRO A 292 16.61 20.45 19.54
N SER A 293 15.61 21.08 20.18
CA SER A 293 14.93 20.63 21.39
C SER A 293 13.77 19.65 21.16
N ALA A 294 13.36 19.41 19.91
CA ALA A 294 12.38 18.37 19.60
C ALA A 294 12.97 16.96 19.86
N ARG A 295 12.12 16.04 20.31
CA ARG A 295 12.48 14.64 20.56
C ARG A 295 12.31 13.77 19.31
N PHE A 296 11.31 14.09 18.50
CA PHE A 296 11.01 13.39 17.25
C PHE A 296 10.63 14.39 16.17
N PHE A 297 11.01 14.07 14.94
CA PHE A 297 10.74 14.83 13.73
C PHE A 297 10.02 13.89 12.77
N ILE A 298 8.81 14.24 12.32
CA ILE A 298 8.07 13.49 11.30
C ILE A 298 8.05 14.32 10.02
N PHE A 299 8.62 13.77 8.95
CA PHE A 299 8.63 14.37 7.62
C PHE A 299 7.47 13.79 6.81
N ILE A 300 6.63 14.63 6.21
CA ILE A 300 5.45 14.23 5.42
C ILE A 300 5.35 15.04 4.12
N GLU A 301 4.64 14.51 3.13
CA GLU A 301 4.32 15.20 1.86
C GLU A 301 2.89 15.77 1.91
N ALA A 302 2.56 16.75 1.06
CA ALA A 302 1.26 17.43 1.06
C ALA A 302 0.06 16.56 0.60
N ASP A 303 0.29 15.29 0.25
CA ASP A 303 -0.70 14.23 0.02
C ASP A 303 -0.62 13.09 1.07
N THR A 304 -0.09 13.40 2.26
CA THR A 304 0.07 12.47 3.40
C THR A 304 -0.87 12.84 4.56
N SER A 305 -1.91 12.04 4.78
CA SER A 305 -2.72 12.12 6.01
C SER A 305 -1.91 11.62 7.20
N LEU A 306 -2.01 12.29 8.36
CA LEU A 306 -1.27 11.96 9.58
C LEU A 306 -2.19 12.06 10.79
N SER A 307 -2.41 10.96 11.49
CA SER A 307 -3.18 10.93 12.73
C SER A 307 -2.34 11.44 13.88
N TRP A 308 -2.71 12.60 14.42
CA TRP A 308 -1.98 13.28 15.50
C TRP A 308 -2.04 12.45 16.79
N THR A 309 -3.23 11.95 17.12
CA THR A 309 -3.52 11.08 18.27
C THR A 309 -2.67 9.81 18.26
N ASN A 310 -2.62 9.11 17.13
CA ASN A 310 -1.84 7.87 17.02
C ASN A 310 -0.32 8.14 16.98
N LEU A 311 0.12 9.24 16.36
CA LEU A 311 1.53 9.66 16.38
C LEU A 311 2.01 10.01 17.79
N LEU A 312 1.24 10.80 18.55
CA LEU A 312 1.55 11.15 19.93
C LEU A 312 1.67 9.90 20.81
N GLN A 313 0.72 8.97 20.66
CA GLN A 313 0.77 7.67 21.32
C GLN A 313 2.01 6.85 20.91
N TRP A 314 2.40 6.84 19.62
CA TRP A 314 3.59 6.14 19.16
C TRP A 314 4.87 6.74 19.75
N ALA A 315 5.06 8.05 19.61
CA ALA A 315 6.23 8.77 20.11
C ALA A 315 6.38 8.64 21.64
N GLY A 316 5.27 8.58 22.38
CA GLY A 316 5.25 8.31 23.82
C GLY A 316 5.72 6.90 24.23
N ARG A 317 5.95 5.99 23.28
CA ARG A 317 6.47 4.62 23.47
C ARG A 317 7.92 4.44 23.01
N LEU A 318 8.57 5.51 22.52
CA LEU A 318 9.92 5.48 21.96
C LEU A 318 10.90 6.27 22.84
N ASP A 319 12.14 5.79 22.97
CA ASP A 319 13.22 6.57 23.57
C ASP A 319 13.92 7.41 22.49
N TYR A 320 13.74 8.74 22.55
CA TYR A 320 14.34 9.70 21.62
C TYR A 320 15.88 9.72 21.61
N ARG A 321 16.51 9.06 22.59
CA ARG A 321 17.97 8.89 22.72
C ARG A 321 18.51 7.73 21.87
N ILE A 322 17.64 6.82 21.43
CA ILE A 322 17.96 5.76 20.46
C ILE A 322 17.86 6.35 19.06
N PRO A 323 18.85 6.14 18.15
CA PRO A 323 18.90 6.76 16.83
C PRO A 323 17.94 6.08 15.84
N TYR A 324 16.63 6.17 16.09
CA TYR A 324 15.62 5.73 15.14
C TYR A 324 15.62 6.60 13.88
N HIS A 325 15.80 5.94 12.73
CA HIS A 325 15.25 6.33 11.43
C HIS A 325 14.13 5.35 11.11
N SER A 326 12.92 5.83 10.78
CA SER A 326 11.75 4.94 10.67
C SER A 326 10.77 5.36 9.57
N GLY A 327 10.18 4.37 8.90
CA GLY A 327 9.12 4.55 7.89
C GLY A 327 8.55 3.21 7.43
N ALA A 328 7.62 3.24 6.46
CA ALA A 328 7.27 2.05 5.71
C ALA A 328 8.48 1.58 4.88
N PRO A 329 8.89 0.30 4.98
CA PRO A 329 10.09 -0.18 4.31
C PRO A 329 9.83 -0.51 2.85
N THR A 330 10.75 -0.10 1.97
CA THR A 330 10.89 -0.65 0.61
C THR A 330 12.36 -0.93 0.30
N TYR A 331 12.64 -1.65 -0.79
CA TYR A 331 13.99 -2.01 -1.21
C TYR A 331 14.35 -1.36 -2.54
N MET A 332 15.49 -0.65 -2.58
CA MET A 332 15.93 0.10 -3.74
C MET A 332 17.45 -0.01 -3.88
N GLY A 333 17.92 -0.55 -5.01
CA GLY A 333 19.36 -0.77 -5.24
C GLY A 333 20.05 -1.69 -4.22
N GLY A 334 19.29 -2.60 -3.59
CA GLY A 334 19.76 -3.46 -2.49
C GLY A 334 19.75 -2.80 -1.10
N VAL A 335 19.47 -1.50 -1.00
CA VAL A 335 19.29 -0.79 0.27
C VAL A 335 17.84 -0.87 0.71
N GLN A 336 17.59 -1.18 1.98
CA GLN A 336 16.26 -1.03 2.59
C GLN A 336 16.07 0.43 3.02
N ILE A 337 15.02 1.10 2.56
CA ILE A 337 14.77 2.53 2.76
C ILE A 337 13.41 2.79 3.41
N ALA A 338 13.27 3.93 4.09
CA ALA A 338 11.97 4.47 4.47
C ALA A 338 11.33 5.17 3.26
N GLN A 339 10.14 4.72 2.82
CA GLN A 339 9.42 5.35 1.72
C GLN A 339 8.77 6.67 2.17
N ARG A 340 9.17 7.79 1.54
CA ARG A 340 8.79 9.14 1.96
C ARG A 340 7.29 9.39 2.14
N GLY A 341 6.45 8.85 1.26
CA GLY A 341 5.01 9.13 1.23
C GLY A 341 4.26 8.59 2.44
N SER A 342 4.77 7.53 3.08
CA SER A 342 4.23 7.06 4.37
C SER A 342 4.57 7.98 5.55
N GLY A 343 5.38 9.00 5.31
CA GLY A 343 6.11 9.75 6.32
C GLY A 343 7.40 9.06 6.76
N ILE A 344 8.37 9.86 7.22
CA ILE A 344 9.63 9.38 7.80
C ILE A 344 9.78 9.98 9.20
N LEU A 345 9.90 9.14 10.23
CA LEU A 345 10.16 9.57 11.60
C LEU A 345 11.64 9.45 11.95
N LEU A 346 12.26 10.56 12.36
CA LEU A 346 13.63 10.63 12.87
C LEU A 346 13.62 11.05 14.35
N SER A 347 14.38 10.34 15.17
CA SER A 347 14.64 10.68 16.58
C SER A 347 15.65 11.84 16.73
N GLN A 348 15.65 12.55 17.85
CA GLN A 348 16.70 13.54 18.16
C GLN A 348 18.11 12.93 18.05
N ALA A 349 18.30 11.70 18.51
CA ALA A 349 19.59 11.01 18.40
C ALA A 349 20.01 10.73 16.95
N ALA A 350 19.06 10.39 16.07
CA ALA A 350 19.29 10.29 14.62
C ALA A 350 19.64 11.66 14.02
N MET A 351 18.81 12.68 14.26
CA MET A 351 19.02 14.03 13.73
C MET A 351 20.38 14.61 14.14
N ARG A 352 20.81 14.40 15.39
CA ARG A 352 22.11 14.88 15.89
C ARG A 352 23.30 14.14 15.27
N ARG A 353 23.18 12.83 14.99
CA ARG A 353 24.22 12.07 14.25
C ARG A 353 24.28 12.57 12.80
N TYR A 354 23.12 12.64 12.15
CA TYR A 354 22.96 13.11 10.79
C TYR A 354 23.53 14.53 10.57
N ALA A 355 23.18 15.49 11.43
CA ALA A 355 23.64 16.87 11.31
C ALA A 355 25.18 16.98 11.35
N LYS A 356 25.84 16.25 12.28
CA LYS A 356 27.31 16.20 12.32
C LYS A 356 27.89 15.63 11.02
N SER A 357 27.34 14.52 10.52
CA SER A 357 27.82 13.92 9.26
C SER A 357 27.52 14.79 8.04
N TYR A 358 26.47 15.62 8.08
CA TYR A 358 26.18 16.62 7.05
C TYR A 358 27.25 17.70 7.00
N ASP A 359 27.62 18.27 8.16
CA ASP A 359 28.72 19.24 8.28
C ASP A 359 30.06 18.70 7.72
N GLU A 360 30.27 17.38 7.79
CA GLU A 360 31.50 16.70 7.39
C GLU A 360 31.50 16.17 5.93
N LEU A 361 30.32 15.84 5.37
CA LEU A 361 30.21 15.05 4.13
C LEU A 361 29.29 15.63 3.05
N TYR A 362 28.50 16.67 3.32
CA TYR A 362 27.46 17.11 2.37
C TYR A 362 28.03 17.53 1.01
N GLU A 363 28.89 18.56 0.97
CA GLU A 363 29.47 19.10 -0.27
C GLU A 363 30.38 18.09 -0.97
N SER A 364 31.18 17.35 -0.20
CA SER A 364 32.25 16.48 -0.73
C SER A 364 31.77 15.10 -1.19
N LYS A 365 30.66 14.59 -0.63
CA LYS A 365 30.17 13.23 -0.88
C LYS A 365 28.71 13.19 -1.31
N TRP A 366 27.81 13.83 -0.56
CA TRP A 366 26.37 13.60 -0.74
C TRP A 366 25.74 14.45 -1.85
N GLU A 367 26.05 15.74 -1.98
CA GLU A 367 25.54 16.58 -3.09
C GLU A 367 25.93 15.99 -4.47
N PRO A 368 27.19 15.54 -4.71
CA PRO A 368 27.58 14.85 -5.94
C PRO A 368 27.02 13.42 -6.10
N GLN A 369 26.30 12.88 -5.10
CA GLN A 369 25.57 11.61 -5.18
C GLN A 369 24.08 11.83 -5.49
N VAL A 370 23.43 12.86 -4.96
CA VAL A 370 22.03 13.20 -5.27
C VAL A 370 21.81 13.39 -6.77
N ALA A 371 22.80 13.98 -7.48
CA ALA A 371 22.80 14.08 -8.93
C ALA A 371 22.54 12.74 -9.65
N LYS A 372 23.21 11.66 -9.19
CA LYS A 372 23.37 10.38 -9.90
C LYS A 372 22.27 9.35 -9.58
N GLU A 373 21.40 9.66 -8.64
CA GLU A 373 20.48 8.72 -8.02
C GLU A 373 19.03 9.20 -8.20
N CYS A 374 18.08 8.27 -8.21
CA CYS A 374 16.70 8.59 -8.60
C CYS A 374 15.93 9.41 -7.54
N CYS A 375 16.31 9.27 -6.27
CA CYS A 375 15.34 9.34 -5.19
C CYS A 375 15.97 9.92 -3.91
N GLY A 376 15.36 10.97 -3.34
CA GLY A 376 15.90 11.69 -2.17
C GLY A 376 15.78 10.92 -0.84
N ASP A 377 14.83 10.00 -0.74
CA ASP A 377 14.63 9.08 0.39
C ASP A 377 15.68 7.96 0.43
N LEU A 378 16.10 7.46 -0.73
CA LEU A 378 17.29 6.60 -0.85
C LEU A 378 18.57 7.34 -0.41
N LEU A 379 18.73 8.60 -0.80
CA LEU A 379 19.87 9.43 -0.39
C LEU A 379 19.86 9.74 1.10
N LEU A 380 18.70 10.10 1.66
CA LEU A 380 18.53 10.30 3.10
C LEU A 380 18.88 9.01 3.86
N THR A 381 18.42 7.85 3.37
CA THR A 381 18.78 6.55 3.98
C THR A 381 20.29 6.27 3.92
N LYS A 382 20.95 6.54 2.78
CA LYS A 382 22.41 6.36 2.63
C LYS A 382 23.19 7.30 3.58
N ALA A 383 22.78 8.56 3.66
CA ALA A 383 23.37 9.56 4.56
C ALA A 383 23.15 9.26 6.05
N LEU A 384 21.99 8.69 6.40
CA LEU A 384 21.69 8.21 7.76
C LEU A 384 22.52 6.96 8.12
N ASN A 385 22.66 6.00 7.19
CA ASN A 385 23.53 4.83 7.39
C ASN A 385 25.00 5.23 7.55
N ASP A 386 25.50 6.19 6.76
CA ASP A 386 26.83 6.81 6.91
C ASP A 386 27.01 7.45 8.31
N ALA A 387 25.95 8.05 8.86
CA ALA A 387 25.92 8.62 10.20
C ALA A 387 25.67 7.58 11.32
N HIS A 388 25.72 6.28 10.99
CA HIS A 388 25.36 5.16 11.88
C HIS A 388 23.94 5.30 12.47
N VAL A 389 22.94 5.57 11.63
CA VAL A 389 21.52 5.62 11.98
C VAL A 389 20.77 4.58 11.14
N GLU A 390 20.38 3.47 11.77
CA GLU A 390 19.77 2.32 11.11
C GLU A 390 18.26 2.50 10.88
N LEU A 391 17.70 1.76 9.91
CA LEU A 391 16.26 1.78 9.58
C LEU A 391 15.46 0.82 10.47
N TYR A 392 14.49 1.38 11.19
CA TYR A 392 13.51 0.66 12.01
C TYR A 392 12.15 0.66 11.29
N THR A 393 11.71 -0.51 10.83
CA THR A 393 10.47 -0.61 10.04
C THR A 393 9.23 -0.35 10.89
N SER A 394 8.38 0.60 10.47
CA SER A 394 7.14 0.98 11.18
C SER A 394 5.86 0.61 10.44
N TRP A 395 5.94 -0.16 9.36
CA TRP A 395 4.78 -0.78 8.72
C TRP A 395 4.10 -1.78 9.69
N PRO A 396 2.77 -1.81 9.81
CA PRO A 396 1.80 -1.07 9.00
C PRO A 396 1.45 0.32 9.54
N MET A 397 2.00 0.78 10.66
CA MET A 397 1.54 1.99 11.33
C MET A 397 1.72 3.24 10.46
N LEU A 398 2.88 3.37 9.81
CA LEU A 398 3.05 4.30 8.68
C LEU A 398 2.71 3.54 7.38
N GLN A 399 1.85 4.13 6.53
CA GLN A 399 1.21 3.45 5.40
C GLN A 399 1.47 4.15 4.06
N THR A 400 1.70 3.36 3.01
CA THR A 400 1.95 3.86 1.64
C THR A 400 0.68 3.93 0.77
N GLU A 401 -0.41 3.35 1.27
CA GLU A 401 -1.73 3.28 0.67
C GLU A 401 -2.72 4.25 1.34
N GLN A 402 -3.88 4.45 0.72
CA GLN A 402 -5.05 5.10 1.29
C GLN A 402 -6.07 4.05 1.80
N PRO A 403 -7.03 4.40 2.69
CA PRO A 403 -8.00 3.44 3.23
C PRO A 403 -8.84 2.69 2.18
N SER A 404 -8.98 3.23 0.97
CA SER A 404 -9.71 2.52 -0.10
C SER A 404 -8.85 1.46 -0.81
N THR A 405 -7.55 1.68 -0.98
CA THR A 405 -6.65 0.76 -1.72
C THR A 405 -6.02 -0.31 -0.83
N LEU A 406 -5.96 -0.07 0.49
CA LEU A 406 -5.31 -0.91 1.49
C LEU A 406 -5.76 -2.39 1.52
N ASP A 407 -4.77 -3.28 1.66
CA ASP A 407 -4.89 -4.70 2.01
C ASP A 407 -5.39 -4.95 3.46
N TYR A 408 -6.71 -4.90 3.69
CA TYR A 408 -7.27 -5.24 5.01
C TYR A 408 -7.13 -6.73 5.31
N THR A 409 -6.33 -7.04 6.33
CA THR A 409 -5.99 -8.40 6.75
C THR A 409 -5.91 -8.51 8.28
N LYS A 410 -6.10 -9.74 8.80
CA LYS A 410 -5.89 -10.10 10.21
C LYS A 410 -4.52 -9.68 10.78
N LYS A 411 -3.51 -9.52 9.92
CA LYS A 411 -2.14 -9.09 10.29
C LYS A 411 -2.11 -7.63 10.75
N ILE A 412 -2.81 -6.74 10.04
CA ILE A 412 -2.79 -5.28 10.30
C ILE A 412 -3.96 -4.80 11.16
N TRP A 413 -5.07 -5.56 11.19
CA TRP A 413 -6.36 -5.20 11.81
C TRP A 413 -6.30 -4.52 13.19
N CYS A 414 -5.34 -4.91 14.03
CA CYS A 414 -5.15 -4.39 15.39
C CYS A 414 -4.04 -3.36 15.54
N SER A 415 -3.28 -3.06 14.49
CA SER A 415 -2.28 -2.00 14.55
C SER A 415 -2.95 -0.62 14.46
N PRO A 416 -2.39 0.40 15.12
CA PRO A 416 -2.81 1.79 14.90
C PRO A 416 -2.47 2.24 13.48
N ALA A 417 -3.32 3.07 12.88
CA ALA A 417 -3.05 3.76 11.61
C ALA A 417 -2.52 5.16 11.92
N ILE A 418 -1.21 5.40 11.75
CA ILE A 418 -0.56 6.69 12.03
C ILE A 418 -0.57 7.59 10.79
N SER A 419 -0.39 7.04 9.60
CA SER A 419 -0.44 7.82 8.35
C SER A 419 -1.17 7.08 7.23
N TRP A 420 -1.52 7.84 6.18
CA TRP A 420 -2.03 7.36 4.90
C TRP A 420 -1.44 8.22 3.79
N HIS A 421 -1.20 7.65 2.62
CA HIS A 421 -0.60 8.37 1.49
C HIS A 421 -1.53 8.40 0.27
N HIS A 422 -1.26 9.28 -0.69
CA HIS A 422 -2.14 9.59 -1.83
C HIS A 422 -3.51 10.16 -1.43
N VAL A 423 -3.58 10.84 -0.28
CA VAL A 423 -4.80 11.44 0.25
C VAL A 423 -4.77 12.95 -0.03
N LEU A 424 -5.82 13.49 -0.65
CA LEU A 424 -5.88 14.92 -1.02
C LEU A 424 -7.28 15.52 -0.83
N GLY A 425 -7.33 16.85 -0.64
CA GLY A 425 -8.57 17.63 -0.64
C GLY A 425 -9.61 17.12 0.36
N ASP A 426 -10.81 16.79 -0.12
CA ASP A 426 -11.92 16.35 0.72
C ASP A 426 -11.63 15.03 1.47
N ASP A 427 -10.76 14.15 0.96
CA ASP A 427 -10.37 12.94 1.71
C ASP A 427 -9.48 13.28 2.92
N LEU A 428 -8.55 14.23 2.79
CA LEU A 428 -7.73 14.71 3.93
C LEU A 428 -8.64 15.35 4.99
N LYS A 429 -9.56 16.20 4.54
CA LYS A 429 -10.55 16.87 5.38
C LYS A 429 -11.47 15.86 6.09
N GLY A 430 -11.96 14.85 5.37
CA GLY A 430 -12.80 13.79 5.92
C GLY A 430 -12.08 12.96 6.99
N MET A 431 -10.81 12.60 6.76
CA MET A 431 -9.99 11.92 7.76
C MET A 431 -9.77 12.78 9.01
N TRP A 432 -9.57 14.09 8.84
CA TRP A 432 -9.43 15.02 9.96
C TRP A 432 -10.70 15.16 10.80
N GLU A 433 -11.87 15.30 10.16
CA GLU A 433 -13.15 15.30 10.86
C GLU A 433 -13.38 13.99 11.62
N ASN A 434 -12.89 12.86 11.09
CA ASN A 434 -12.99 11.57 11.77
C ASN A 434 -12.03 11.43 12.95
N GLU A 435 -10.81 11.98 12.90
CA GLU A 435 -9.96 12.06 14.10
C GLU A 435 -10.60 12.93 15.19
N LYS A 436 -11.13 14.11 14.84
CA LYS A 436 -11.83 14.97 15.81
C LYS A 436 -13.00 14.24 16.49
N LYS A 437 -13.82 13.51 15.73
CA LYS A 437 -14.89 12.64 16.28
C LYS A 437 -14.34 11.54 17.18
N TRP A 438 -13.28 10.85 16.78
CA TRP A 438 -12.66 9.77 17.55
C TRP A 438 -12.14 10.26 18.90
N VAL A 439 -11.37 11.35 18.91
CA VAL A 439 -10.82 11.94 20.14
C VAL A 439 -11.94 12.50 21.03
N ALA A 440 -12.97 13.13 20.47
CA ALA A 440 -14.12 13.58 21.26
C ALA A 440 -14.89 12.41 21.92
N ALA A 441 -14.97 11.25 21.26
CA ALA A 441 -15.69 10.09 21.77
C ALA A 441 -14.86 9.18 22.69
N LYS A 442 -13.53 9.07 22.47
CA LYS A 442 -12.64 8.10 23.14
C LYS A 442 -11.49 8.72 23.94
N GLY A 443 -11.18 9.99 23.69
CA GLY A 443 -10.02 10.69 24.24
C GLY A 443 -8.67 10.20 23.71
N TRP A 444 -7.62 10.95 24.05
CA TRP A 444 -6.23 10.75 23.58
C TRP A 444 -5.55 9.41 23.96
N LYS A 445 -6.24 8.51 24.67
CA LYS A 445 -5.70 7.24 25.20
C LYS A 445 -6.11 5.99 24.41
N GLU A 446 -7.17 6.04 23.61
CA GLU A 446 -7.59 4.91 22.77
C GLU A 446 -7.09 5.13 21.33
N PRO A 447 -6.17 4.32 20.80
CA PRO A 447 -5.68 4.49 19.44
C PRO A 447 -6.69 4.03 18.39
N TYR A 448 -6.74 4.75 17.27
CA TYR A 448 -7.56 4.42 16.10
C TYR A 448 -6.87 3.31 15.29
N LEU A 449 -7.51 2.15 15.12
CA LEU A 449 -6.90 0.97 14.51
C LEU A 449 -7.40 0.72 13.08
N TYR A 450 -6.69 -0.15 12.35
CA TYR A 450 -7.10 -0.57 11.01
C TYR A 450 -8.51 -1.18 10.93
N ARG A 451 -8.99 -1.86 11.97
CA ARG A 451 -10.39 -2.33 12.04
C ARG A 451 -11.41 -1.17 12.06
N ASP A 452 -11.02 -0.04 12.67
CA ASP A 452 -11.89 1.11 12.90
C ASP A 452 -11.96 1.92 11.58
N ALA A 453 -10.79 2.13 10.93
CA ALA A 453 -10.71 2.62 9.56
C ALA A 453 -11.47 1.75 8.53
N PHE A 454 -11.50 0.42 8.70
CA PHE A 454 -12.33 -0.45 7.86
C PHE A 454 -13.82 -0.15 8.05
N ALA A 455 -14.28 0.04 9.29
CA ALA A 455 -15.68 0.35 9.58
C ALA A 455 -16.10 1.71 9.02
N ASP A 456 -15.25 2.74 9.18
CA ASP A 456 -15.56 4.11 8.77
C ASP A 456 -15.49 4.32 7.25
N TYR A 457 -14.46 3.79 6.57
CA TYR A 457 -14.21 4.09 5.15
C TYR A 457 -14.64 3.00 4.18
N VAL A 458 -14.69 1.73 4.60
CA VAL A 458 -14.83 0.58 3.68
C VAL A 458 -16.15 -0.16 3.82
N ALA A 459 -16.51 -0.58 5.04
CA ALA A 459 -17.60 -1.54 5.28
C ALA A 459 -18.97 -1.08 4.75
N SER A 460 -19.25 0.22 4.83
CA SER A 460 -20.49 0.85 4.34
C SER A 460 -20.58 0.97 2.81
N HIS A 461 -19.45 0.86 2.11
CA HIS A 461 -19.34 1.02 0.65
C HIS A 461 -19.24 -0.31 -0.11
N MET A 462 -19.26 -1.44 0.59
CA MET A 462 -19.17 -2.80 0.06
C MET A 462 -20.55 -3.36 -0.32
N GLU A 463 -20.68 -3.85 -1.56
CA GLU A 463 -21.94 -4.35 -2.13
C GLU A 463 -21.76 -5.76 -2.73
N ALA A 464 -22.83 -6.54 -2.89
CA ALA A 464 -22.73 -7.87 -3.50
C ALA A 464 -22.21 -7.82 -4.96
N GLN A 465 -22.58 -6.76 -5.67
CA GLN A 465 -22.12 -6.40 -7.02
C GLN A 465 -22.22 -4.87 -7.18
N LYS A 466 -21.22 -4.25 -7.83
CA LYS A 466 -21.10 -2.80 -8.03
C LYS A 466 -20.54 -2.52 -9.43
N VAL A 467 -21.30 -1.81 -10.25
CA VAL A 467 -20.96 -1.50 -11.66
C VAL A 467 -20.11 -0.23 -11.75
N ASP A 468 -19.29 -0.13 -12.79
CA ASP A 468 -18.28 0.92 -13.01
C ASP A 468 -17.32 1.06 -11.81
N TRP A 469 -16.98 -0.06 -11.20
CA TRP A 469 -16.17 -0.13 -9.98
C TRP A 469 -15.09 -1.19 -10.07
N ASP A 470 -13.89 -0.87 -9.56
CA ASP A 470 -12.71 -1.72 -9.51
C ASP A 470 -12.21 -1.79 -8.06
N ASN A 471 -12.43 -2.93 -7.41
CA ASN A 471 -12.00 -3.21 -6.04
C ASN A 471 -10.55 -3.71 -5.90
N LEU A 472 -9.75 -3.67 -6.98
CA LEU A 472 -8.35 -4.11 -6.97
C LEU A 472 -8.16 -5.58 -6.53
N SER A 473 -9.16 -6.45 -6.74
CA SER A 473 -9.04 -7.91 -6.57
C SER A 473 -8.00 -8.49 -7.54
N THR A 474 -7.02 -9.25 -7.04
CA THR A 474 -5.79 -9.62 -7.81
C THR A 474 -5.16 -10.96 -7.45
N ASP A 475 -5.61 -11.68 -6.40
CA ASP A 475 -4.97 -12.93 -5.94
C ASP A 475 -5.03 -14.08 -6.98
N THR A 476 -5.94 -13.99 -7.96
CA THR A 476 -5.97 -14.87 -9.14
C THR A 476 -6.61 -14.13 -10.31
N LYS A 477 -6.08 -14.31 -11.53
CA LYS A 477 -6.62 -13.76 -12.78
C LYS A 477 -6.97 -14.89 -13.75
N ILE A 478 -8.18 -14.87 -14.29
CA ILE A 478 -8.73 -15.82 -15.26
C ILE A 478 -9.17 -15.03 -16.48
N VAL A 479 -8.66 -15.35 -17.66
CA VAL A 479 -8.91 -14.62 -18.92
C VAL A 479 -9.73 -15.47 -19.86
N ALA A 480 -10.77 -14.90 -20.47
CA ALA A 480 -11.58 -15.58 -21.47
C ALA A 480 -10.76 -15.86 -22.76
N PRO A 481 -10.98 -17.01 -23.44
CA PRO A 481 -10.38 -17.27 -24.74
C PRO A 481 -10.72 -16.21 -25.79
N GLN A 482 -9.82 -15.97 -26.74
CA GLN A 482 -10.07 -15.01 -27.81
C GLN A 482 -11.30 -15.40 -28.66
N GLY A 483 -12.20 -14.45 -28.91
CA GLY A 483 -13.47 -14.66 -29.59
C GLY A 483 -14.59 -15.26 -28.73
N ARG A 484 -14.37 -15.53 -27.44
CA ARG A 484 -15.39 -16.08 -26.52
C ARG A 484 -16.65 -15.22 -26.46
N GLN A 485 -16.54 -13.89 -26.52
CA GLN A 485 -17.71 -12.99 -26.50
C GLN A 485 -18.54 -13.04 -27.79
N LYS A 486 -17.98 -13.54 -28.89
CA LYS A 486 -18.75 -13.86 -30.10
C LYS A 486 -19.46 -15.21 -29.94
N GLN A 487 -18.74 -16.24 -29.49
CA GLN A 487 -19.31 -17.58 -29.23
C GLN A 487 -20.48 -17.53 -28.25
N LEU A 488 -20.37 -16.75 -27.17
CA LEU A 488 -21.44 -16.58 -26.18
C LEU A 488 -22.74 -16.02 -26.78
N LYS A 489 -22.65 -15.10 -27.75
CA LYS A 489 -23.81 -14.54 -28.45
C LYS A 489 -24.44 -15.56 -29.39
N GLU A 490 -23.60 -16.30 -30.14
CA GLU A 490 -24.04 -17.39 -31.02
C GLU A 490 -24.67 -18.56 -30.22
N GLU A 491 -24.17 -18.84 -29.01
CA GLU A 491 -24.76 -19.76 -28.02
C GLU A 491 -26.14 -19.25 -27.54
N GLU A 492 -26.25 -17.97 -27.17
CA GLU A 492 -27.48 -17.37 -26.65
C GLU A 492 -28.58 -17.23 -27.72
N GLU A 493 -28.23 -16.81 -28.94
CA GLU A 493 -29.17 -16.73 -30.07
C GLU A 493 -29.71 -18.10 -30.46
N ARG A 494 -28.86 -19.14 -30.47
CA ARG A 494 -29.31 -20.53 -30.70
C ARG A 494 -30.21 -21.03 -29.58
N LYS A 495 -29.92 -20.68 -28.33
CA LYS A 495 -30.74 -21.07 -27.17
C LYS A 495 -32.13 -20.43 -27.24
N LYS A 496 -32.22 -19.13 -27.56
CA LYS A 496 -33.50 -18.42 -27.74
C LYS A 496 -34.37 -19.06 -28.82
N LYS A 497 -33.79 -19.36 -30.00
CA LYS A 497 -34.51 -20.05 -31.09
C LYS A 497 -35.05 -21.41 -30.66
N HIS A 498 -34.27 -22.21 -29.92
CA HIS A 498 -34.75 -23.48 -29.37
C HIS A 498 -35.88 -23.29 -28.35
N GLU A 499 -35.79 -22.29 -27.48
CA GLU A 499 -36.84 -21.99 -26.49
C GLU A 499 -38.13 -21.46 -27.14
N GLU A 500 -38.01 -20.70 -28.24
CA GLU A 500 -39.13 -20.26 -29.09
C GLU A 500 -39.79 -21.45 -29.81
N GLU A 501 -39.01 -22.33 -30.46
CA GLU A 501 -39.51 -23.56 -31.11
C GLU A 501 -40.19 -24.52 -30.11
N GLU A 502 -39.64 -24.65 -28.89
CA GLU A 502 -40.21 -25.52 -27.85
C GLU A 502 -41.51 -24.93 -27.29
N ALA A 503 -41.60 -23.60 -27.15
CA ALA A 503 -42.82 -22.91 -26.75
C ALA A 503 -43.91 -22.97 -27.84
N GLU A 504 -43.54 -22.94 -29.12
CA GLU A 504 -44.46 -23.11 -30.25
C GLU A 504 -45.00 -24.54 -30.32
N LYS A 505 -44.14 -25.56 -30.20
CA LYS A 505 -44.55 -26.97 -30.12
C LYS A 505 -45.53 -27.21 -28.95
N LYS A 506 -45.26 -26.66 -27.76
CA LYS A 506 -46.14 -26.76 -26.59
C LYS A 506 -47.49 -26.05 -26.77
N LYS A 507 -47.55 -24.95 -27.55
CA LYS A 507 -48.83 -24.33 -27.91
C LYS A 507 -49.67 -25.26 -28.77
N HIS A 508 -49.09 -25.79 -29.86
CA HIS A 508 -49.81 -26.71 -30.75
C HIS A 508 -50.21 -28.03 -30.06
N GLU A 509 -49.43 -28.51 -29.10
CA GLU A 509 -49.77 -29.69 -28.30
C GLU A 509 -50.99 -29.43 -27.40
N VAL A 510 -51.05 -28.28 -26.70
CA VAL A 510 -52.21 -27.85 -25.91
C VAL A 510 -53.42 -27.51 -26.78
N GLU A 511 -53.21 -26.99 -27.99
CA GLU A 511 -54.25 -26.72 -28.98
C GLU A 511 -54.88 -28.03 -29.49
N ALA A 512 -54.06 -29.02 -29.84
CA ALA A 512 -54.52 -30.36 -30.23
C ALA A 512 -55.17 -31.15 -29.09
N GLU A 513 -54.81 -30.92 -27.83
CA GLU A 513 -55.55 -31.47 -26.68
C GLU A 513 -56.91 -30.79 -26.49
N ARG A 514 -57.01 -29.47 -26.74
CA ARG A 514 -58.30 -28.76 -26.72
C ARG A 514 -59.23 -29.25 -27.83
N GLU A 515 -58.75 -29.36 -29.07
CA GLU A 515 -59.53 -29.89 -30.19
C GLU A 515 -60.07 -31.29 -29.87
N LYS A 516 -59.24 -32.20 -29.34
CA LYS A 516 -59.70 -33.53 -28.87
C LYS A 516 -60.75 -33.46 -27.75
N THR A 517 -60.65 -32.47 -26.86
CA THR A 517 -61.59 -32.28 -25.75
C THR A 517 -62.94 -31.70 -26.23
N GLU A 518 -62.95 -30.92 -27.31
CA GLU A 518 -64.17 -30.45 -27.96
C GLU A 518 -64.80 -31.51 -28.86
N GLN A 519 -64.00 -32.31 -29.59
CA GLN A 519 -64.48 -33.49 -30.32
C GLN A 519 -65.19 -34.48 -29.39
N GLY A 520 -64.61 -34.71 -28.20
CA GLY A 520 -65.18 -35.59 -27.16
C GLY A 520 -66.48 -35.10 -26.52
N LYS A 521 -67.05 -33.96 -26.96
CA LYS A 521 -68.34 -33.43 -26.48
C LYS A 521 -69.46 -33.48 -27.53
N GLN A 522 -69.24 -34.06 -28.71
CA GLN A 522 -70.28 -34.18 -29.75
C GLN A 522 -70.97 -35.56 -29.77
N ASP A 523 -70.46 -36.56 -29.03
CA ASP A 523 -71.00 -37.94 -29.01
C ASP A 523 -71.88 -38.26 -27.77
N GLU A 524 -72.48 -37.27 -27.10
CA GLU A 524 -73.42 -37.52 -25.99
C GLU A 524 -74.62 -36.55 -25.91
N GLU A 525 -75.40 -36.40 -27.01
CA GLU A 525 -76.73 -35.80 -26.94
C GLU A 525 -77.84 -36.77 -27.39
N LYS A 526 -78.46 -37.46 -26.42
CA LYS A 526 -79.69 -38.23 -26.65
C LYS A 526 -80.61 -38.39 -25.42
N SER A 527 -81.12 -37.25 -24.92
CA SER A 527 -82.53 -36.98 -24.58
C SER A 527 -83.33 -37.96 -23.66
N PRO A 528 -84.19 -37.51 -22.70
CA PRO A 528 -84.41 -36.16 -22.14
C PRO A 528 -84.66 -36.10 -20.60
N GLU A 529 -85.11 -34.91 -20.14
CA GLU A 529 -86.18 -34.73 -19.11
C GLU A 529 -85.85 -34.83 -17.61
N SER A 530 -85.75 -33.69 -16.90
CA SER A 530 -86.90 -33.12 -16.15
C SER A 530 -86.55 -32.02 -15.12
N LEU A 531 -87.55 -31.15 -14.86
CA LEU A 531 -87.84 -30.36 -13.62
C LEU A 531 -86.88 -29.23 -13.13
N ARG A 532 -87.33 -27.99 -13.40
CA ARG A 532 -87.25 -26.77 -12.53
C ARG A 532 -88.04 -26.98 -11.21
N PRO A 533 -87.95 -26.14 -10.13
CA PRO A 533 -87.79 -24.66 -10.09
C PRO A 533 -86.82 -24.14 -8.97
N SER A 534 -86.71 -22.87 -8.55
CA SER A 534 -87.38 -21.57 -8.87
C SER A 534 -86.41 -20.39 -8.69
N GLU A 535 -86.83 -19.17 -9.06
CA GLU A 535 -86.11 -17.89 -8.82
C GLU A 535 -86.50 -17.22 -7.49
N GLU A 536 -85.59 -16.41 -6.92
CA GLU A 536 -85.76 -15.14 -6.16
C GLU A 536 -84.45 -14.83 -5.39
N THR A 537 -83.92 -13.62 -5.15
CA THR A 537 -83.95 -12.21 -5.63
C THR A 537 -82.98 -11.42 -4.69
N ALA A 538 -82.80 -10.10 -4.88
CA ALA A 538 -82.23 -9.13 -3.92
C ALA A 538 -80.69 -9.05 -3.66
N GLU A 539 -80.16 -7.98 -4.26
CA GLU A 539 -79.00 -7.11 -4.04
C GLU A 539 -78.37 -6.93 -2.61
N ASP A 540 -77.09 -6.50 -2.61
CA ASP A 540 -76.30 -5.70 -1.62
C ASP A 540 -76.37 -6.00 -0.09
N GLU A 541 -75.26 -6.22 0.65
CA GLU A 541 -74.19 -5.22 0.90
C GLU A 541 -72.82 -5.81 1.39
N LYS A 542 -71.76 -5.02 1.18
CA LYS A 542 -70.56 -4.78 2.04
C LYS A 542 -69.79 -5.94 2.76
N LYS A 543 -68.55 -6.13 2.29
CA LYS A 543 -67.31 -6.48 3.07
C LYS A 543 -67.10 -5.51 4.27
N PRO A 544 -66.20 -5.77 5.28
CA PRO A 544 -65.06 -6.71 5.29
C PRO A 544 -64.80 -7.47 6.62
N THR A 545 -63.60 -8.08 6.75
CA THR A 545 -62.96 -8.64 7.98
C THR A 545 -63.33 -10.11 8.28
N SER A 546 -62.41 -11.06 8.55
CA SER A 546 -60.94 -11.14 8.38
C SER A 546 -60.46 -12.60 8.51
N THR A 547 -59.17 -12.83 8.25
CA THR A 547 -58.32 -13.90 8.82
C THR A 547 -58.32 -15.26 8.10
N GLN A 548 -57.13 -15.65 7.68
CA GLN A 548 -56.80 -16.96 7.12
C GLN A 548 -56.59 -17.98 8.24
N THR A 549 -57.02 -19.23 8.03
CA THR A 549 -56.34 -20.40 8.62
C THR A 549 -56.45 -21.58 7.65
N ILE A 550 -55.33 -22.10 7.15
CA ILE A 550 -55.25 -23.35 6.39
C ILE A 550 -54.46 -24.36 7.22
N PRO A 551 -54.99 -25.57 7.49
CA PRO A 551 -54.26 -26.64 8.16
C PRO A 551 -53.41 -27.48 7.18
N ALA A 552 -52.35 -28.07 7.72
CA ALA A 552 -51.64 -29.25 7.23
C ALA A 552 -51.92 -30.43 8.22
N PRO A 553 -51.47 -31.69 8.03
CA PRO A 553 -50.43 -32.20 7.10
C PRO A 553 -50.73 -33.59 6.47
N THR A 554 -49.66 -34.34 6.09
CA THR A 554 -49.54 -35.81 5.84
C THR A 554 -50.29 -36.38 4.62
N ASP A 555 -49.62 -36.88 3.57
CA ASP A 555 -48.86 -38.17 3.39
C ASP A 555 -49.78 -39.34 2.92
N THR A 556 -49.39 -40.33 2.09
CA THR A 556 -48.06 -40.82 1.61
C THR A 556 -48.19 -41.62 0.28
N SER A 557 -47.09 -41.78 -0.50
CA SER A 557 -46.78 -42.90 -1.45
C SER A 557 -47.72 -43.18 -2.67
N THR A 558 -47.33 -43.70 -3.86
CA THR A 558 -46.08 -44.11 -4.59
C THR A 558 -46.47 -44.30 -6.11
N THR A 559 -45.70 -44.73 -7.13
CA THR A 559 -44.38 -45.41 -7.28
C THR A 559 -43.80 -45.25 -8.72
N VAL A 560 -42.46 -45.24 -8.84
CA VAL A 560 -41.57 -45.82 -9.90
C VAL A 560 -42.09 -46.10 -11.33
N SER A 561 -41.44 -45.51 -12.35
CA SER A 561 -40.59 -46.21 -13.37
C SER A 561 -39.80 -45.23 -14.29
N SER A 562 -38.65 -45.64 -14.81
CA SER A 562 -37.73 -44.84 -15.68
C SER A 562 -37.75 -45.33 -17.16
N PRO A 563 -37.21 -44.57 -18.15
CA PRO A 563 -35.76 -44.56 -18.45
C PRO A 563 -35.18 -43.17 -18.89
N SER A 564 -33.93 -43.16 -19.39
CA SER A 564 -33.06 -41.97 -19.65
C SER A 564 -32.36 -42.07 -21.04
N PRO A 565 -31.34 -41.26 -21.43
CA PRO A 565 -30.95 -39.86 -21.11
C PRO A 565 -30.68 -38.98 -22.37
N PRO A 566 -30.42 -37.65 -22.22
CA PRO A 566 -29.16 -37.07 -22.73
C PRO A 566 -28.68 -35.83 -21.90
N PRO A 567 -27.67 -35.05 -22.36
CA PRO A 567 -26.25 -35.37 -22.45
C PRO A 567 -25.39 -34.59 -21.42
N HIS A 568 -24.07 -34.81 -21.44
CA HIS A 568 -23.09 -34.34 -20.44
C HIS A 568 -23.22 -32.87 -19.96
N GLN A 569 -23.57 -32.69 -18.69
CA GLN A 569 -23.27 -31.48 -17.93
C GLN A 569 -21.90 -31.63 -17.24
N ASN A 570 -21.14 -30.54 -17.14
CA ASN A 570 -19.90 -30.52 -16.36
C ASN A 570 -20.23 -30.64 -14.87
N ARG A 571 -19.77 -31.74 -14.26
CA ARG A 571 -19.98 -32.06 -12.84
C ARG A 571 -19.34 -30.99 -11.96
N ALA A 572 -20.15 -30.28 -11.17
CA ALA A 572 -19.65 -29.43 -10.11
C ALA A 572 -18.78 -30.24 -9.13
N PRO A 573 -17.76 -29.65 -8.48
CA PRO A 573 -17.13 -30.27 -7.33
C PRO A 573 -18.19 -30.71 -6.32
N ALA A 574 -18.00 -31.87 -5.70
CA ALA A 574 -18.83 -32.25 -4.56
C ALA A 574 -18.70 -31.18 -3.45
N PRO A 575 -19.74 -30.96 -2.62
CA PRO A 575 -19.54 -30.20 -1.38
C PRO A 575 -18.37 -30.83 -0.62
N ALA A 576 -17.46 -30.00 -0.13
CA ALA A 576 -16.28 -30.49 0.55
C ALA A 576 -16.67 -31.34 1.77
N ASP A 577 -15.99 -32.46 1.95
CA ASP A 577 -16.02 -33.19 3.22
C ASP A 577 -15.45 -32.26 4.30
N ASP A 578 -16.12 -32.17 5.46
CA ASP A 578 -15.99 -31.06 6.44
C ASP A 578 -14.72 -31.17 7.30
N ASN A 579 -13.67 -31.78 6.73
CA ASN A 579 -12.52 -32.34 7.44
C ASN A 579 -11.18 -32.17 6.68
N ASP A 580 -11.18 -31.75 5.40
CA ASP A 580 -9.94 -31.31 4.73
C ASP A 580 -9.77 -29.79 4.86
N ASN A 581 -9.19 -29.39 5.99
CA ASN A 581 -9.03 -27.99 6.40
C ASN A 581 -7.84 -27.30 5.69
N GLN A 582 -7.44 -27.78 4.51
CA GLN A 582 -6.35 -27.22 3.71
C GLN A 582 -6.83 -25.99 2.92
N PRO A 583 -6.12 -24.84 2.97
CA PRO A 583 -6.50 -23.67 2.17
C PRO A 583 -6.43 -23.99 0.67
N PRO A 584 -7.38 -23.49 -0.14
CA PRO A 584 -7.47 -23.86 -1.55
C PRO A 584 -6.22 -23.41 -2.32
N ASN A 585 -5.83 -24.20 -3.32
CA ASN A 585 -4.69 -23.87 -4.16
C ASN A 585 -5.09 -22.79 -5.17
N TRP A 586 -4.74 -21.53 -4.87
CA TRP A 586 -5.10 -20.36 -5.67
C TRP A 586 -4.56 -20.45 -7.12
N ASP A 587 -3.34 -20.95 -7.31
CA ASP A 587 -2.73 -21.08 -8.65
C ASP A 587 -3.56 -21.96 -9.60
N LYS A 588 -4.16 -23.04 -9.07
CA LYS A 588 -5.01 -23.99 -9.83
C LYS A 588 -6.40 -23.46 -10.17
N LEU A 589 -6.89 -22.39 -9.53
CA LEU A 589 -8.24 -21.84 -9.77
C LEU A 589 -8.47 -21.47 -11.24
N THR A 590 -7.41 -21.01 -11.92
CA THR A 590 -7.38 -20.74 -13.36
C THR A 590 -7.85 -21.94 -14.22
N SER A 591 -7.47 -23.16 -13.83
CA SER A 591 -7.85 -24.40 -14.52
C SER A 591 -9.22 -24.97 -14.10
N LEU A 592 -9.68 -24.61 -12.90
CA LEU A 592 -10.96 -25.08 -12.34
C LEU A 592 -12.15 -24.23 -12.82
N PHE A 593 -11.94 -22.93 -12.99
CA PHE A 593 -12.99 -21.95 -13.29
C PHE A 593 -12.79 -21.28 -14.66
N LEU A 594 -12.47 -22.07 -15.70
CA LEU A 594 -12.16 -21.61 -17.07
C LEU A 594 -13.15 -20.54 -17.60
N ASN A 595 -14.45 -20.74 -17.37
CA ASN A 595 -15.51 -19.86 -17.87
C ASN A 595 -15.78 -18.62 -16.96
N ALA A 596 -14.99 -18.39 -15.90
CA ALA A 596 -15.18 -17.25 -15.01
C ALA A 596 -14.93 -15.91 -15.73
N GLY A 597 -14.02 -15.88 -16.70
CA GLY A 597 -13.75 -14.73 -17.56
C GLY A 597 -14.87 -14.38 -18.54
N ASP A 598 -15.88 -15.24 -18.72
CA ASP A 598 -16.96 -15.02 -19.69
C ASP A 598 -17.92 -13.88 -19.29
N SER A 599 -18.15 -13.67 -17.98
CA SER A 599 -19.05 -12.61 -17.48
C SER A 599 -18.89 -12.32 -15.98
N ALA A 600 -19.36 -11.15 -15.54
CA ALA A 600 -19.40 -10.77 -14.12
C ALA A 600 -20.11 -11.82 -13.23
N ALA A 601 -21.24 -12.38 -13.69
CA ALA A 601 -21.97 -13.40 -12.94
C ALA A 601 -21.19 -14.73 -12.81
N ARG A 602 -20.45 -15.13 -13.85
CA ARG A 602 -19.57 -16.32 -13.79
C ARG A 602 -18.36 -16.07 -12.89
N CYS A 603 -17.81 -14.85 -12.90
CA CYS A 603 -16.75 -14.43 -11.98
C CYS A 603 -17.20 -14.42 -10.50
N GLN A 604 -18.39 -13.87 -10.23
CA GLN A 604 -19.01 -13.91 -8.91
C GLN A 604 -19.23 -15.34 -8.42
N LYS A 605 -19.76 -16.23 -9.28
CA LYS A 605 -19.97 -17.64 -8.94
C LYS A 605 -18.66 -18.36 -8.61
N ALA A 606 -17.58 -18.10 -9.35
CA ALA A 606 -16.26 -18.64 -9.03
C ALA A 606 -15.77 -18.17 -7.64
N CYS A 607 -15.97 -16.92 -7.24
CA CYS A 607 -15.63 -16.47 -5.87
C CYS A 607 -16.51 -17.14 -4.80
N ILE A 608 -17.80 -17.35 -5.07
CA ILE A 608 -18.69 -18.08 -4.14
C ILE A 608 -18.17 -19.51 -3.91
N ASP A 609 -17.74 -20.18 -4.97
CA ASP A 609 -17.29 -21.58 -4.94
C ASP A 609 -15.87 -21.77 -4.37
N VAL A 610 -15.04 -20.73 -4.31
CA VAL A 610 -13.72 -20.75 -3.66
C VAL A 610 -13.87 -20.39 -2.17
N PRO A 611 -13.55 -21.29 -1.21
CA PRO A 611 -13.93 -21.11 0.20
C PRO A 611 -13.42 -19.83 0.89
N ASP A 612 -12.20 -19.39 0.59
CA ASP A 612 -11.54 -18.22 1.20
C ASP A 612 -11.58 -16.95 0.33
N CYS A 613 -12.21 -17.00 -0.86
CA CYS A 613 -12.43 -15.80 -1.66
C CYS A 613 -13.40 -14.86 -0.93
N LEU A 614 -13.04 -13.59 -0.82
CA LEU A 614 -13.86 -12.55 -0.17
C LEU A 614 -14.36 -11.51 -1.17
N GLN A 615 -13.64 -11.29 -2.26
CA GLN A 615 -13.98 -10.30 -3.28
C GLN A 615 -13.61 -10.74 -4.69
N TRP A 616 -14.28 -10.15 -5.67
CA TRP A 616 -14.07 -10.42 -7.09
C TRP A 616 -14.21 -9.13 -7.90
N ARG A 617 -13.59 -9.08 -9.08
CA ARG A 617 -13.93 -8.10 -10.13
C ARG A 617 -13.86 -8.74 -11.51
N TYR A 618 -14.72 -8.25 -12.39
CA TYR A 618 -14.78 -8.57 -13.79
C TYR A 618 -14.47 -7.32 -14.61
N THR A 619 -13.82 -7.50 -15.76
CA THR A 619 -13.61 -6.43 -16.75
C THR A 619 -13.87 -6.91 -18.17
N THR A 620 -14.35 -6.01 -19.03
CA THR A 620 -14.55 -6.25 -20.47
C THR A 620 -13.27 -6.03 -21.30
N PHE A 621 -12.09 -6.11 -20.70
CA PHE A 621 -10.82 -6.05 -21.42
C PHE A 621 -10.61 -7.33 -22.25
N GLY A 622 -10.34 -7.18 -23.56
CA GLY A 622 -10.28 -8.31 -24.48
C GLY A 622 -11.65 -8.99 -24.63
N ASP A 623 -11.67 -10.32 -24.52
CA ASP A 623 -12.90 -11.12 -24.41
C ASP A 623 -13.42 -11.24 -22.96
N GLY A 624 -12.76 -10.61 -21.99
CA GLY A 624 -13.15 -10.59 -20.59
C GLY A 624 -12.11 -11.15 -19.64
N GLU A 625 -11.99 -10.56 -18.46
CA GLU A 625 -11.15 -11.08 -17.38
C GLU A 625 -11.91 -11.10 -16.05
N CYS A 626 -11.77 -12.20 -15.31
CA CYS A 626 -12.19 -12.32 -13.91
C CYS A 626 -10.97 -12.30 -12.99
N HIS A 627 -11.05 -11.56 -11.90
CA HIS A 627 -10.00 -11.49 -10.88
C HIS A 627 -10.59 -11.78 -9.50
N LEU A 628 -10.10 -12.84 -8.84
CA LEU A 628 -10.55 -13.28 -7.51
C LEU A 628 -9.59 -12.79 -6.41
N GLY A 629 -10.10 -12.60 -5.19
CA GLY A 629 -9.36 -12.00 -4.08
C GLY A 629 -9.76 -12.53 -2.71
N LYS A 630 -8.76 -12.85 -1.87
CA LYS A 630 -8.92 -13.23 -0.44
C LYS A 630 -8.54 -12.09 0.51
N VAL A 631 -7.93 -11.02 -0.02
CA VAL A 631 -7.70 -9.76 0.71
C VAL A 631 -8.85 -8.80 0.43
N LEU A 632 -9.26 -8.04 1.45
CA LEU A 632 -10.29 -7.02 1.34
C LEU A 632 -9.68 -5.67 0.97
N ARG A 633 -10.21 -5.06 -0.09
CA ARG A 633 -9.91 -3.69 -0.56
C ARG A 633 -11.22 -3.04 -1.02
N LEU A 634 -11.35 -1.72 -0.91
CA LEU A 634 -12.50 -1.02 -1.49
C LEU A 634 -12.26 -0.68 -2.97
N GLY A 635 -11.03 -0.28 -3.31
CA GLY A 635 -10.68 0.29 -4.61
C GLY A 635 -11.49 1.56 -4.92
N ALA A 636 -11.84 1.78 -6.19
CA ALA A 636 -12.45 3.03 -6.65
C ALA A 636 -13.42 2.86 -7.81
N LYS A 637 -14.32 3.86 -7.95
CA LYS A 637 -15.14 4.06 -9.15
C LYS A 637 -14.25 4.33 -10.36
N LYS A 638 -14.59 3.76 -11.51
CA LYS A 638 -13.99 4.10 -12.81
C LYS A 638 -14.97 4.95 -13.60
N ALA A 639 -14.44 5.82 -14.46
CA ALA A 639 -15.29 6.62 -15.35
C ALA A 639 -15.87 5.71 -16.44
N PRO A 640 -17.19 5.79 -16.76
CA PRO A 640 -17.82 4.98 -17.82
C PRO A 640 -17.44 5.43 -19.25
N LYS A 641 -16.32 6.14 -19.41
CA LYS A 641 -15.83 6.72 -20.66
C LYS A 641 -14.81 5.83 -21.38
N SER A 642 -14.49 4.66 -20.85
CA SER A 642 -13.64 3.64 -21.49
C SER A 642 -14.46 2.45 -21.98
N ASP A 643 -14.10 1.91 -23.15
CA ASP A 643 -14.69 0.66 -23.68
C ASP A 643 -14.49 -0.53 -22.71
N VAL A 644 -13.42 -0.46 -21.93
CA VAL A 644 -13.15 -1.32 -20.78
C VAL A 644 -14.04 -0.88 -19.62
N LYS A 645 -15.08 -1.66 -19.32
CA LYS A 645 -15.92 -1.53 -18.13
C LYS A 645 -15.39 -2.43 -17.02
N TRP A 646 -15.71 -2.05 -15.78
CA TRP A 646 -15.39 -2.82 -14.58
C TRP A 646 -16.67 -3.11 -13.80
N THR A 647 -16.74 -4.29 -13.18
CA THR A 647 -17.81 -4.66 -12.24
C THR A 647 -17.18 -5.45 -11.11
N SER A 648 -17.25 -4.92 -9.91
CA SER A 648 -16.69 -5.53 -8.70
C SER A 648 -17.79 -6.11 -7.82
N GLY A 649 -17.42 -6.94 -6.86
CA GLY A 649 -18.33 -7.34 -5.79
C GLY A 649 -17.59 -7.98 -4.63
N TRP A 650 -18.27 -8.02 -3.49
CA TRP A 650 -17.74 -8.64 -2.28
C TRP A 650 -18.75 -9.64 -1.73
N LEU A 651 -18.26 -10.74 -1.16
CA LEU A 651 -19.09 -11.70 -0.45
C LEU A 651 -19.34 -11.15 0.96
N VAL A 652 -20.28 -10.19 1.05
CA VAL A 652 -20.51 -9.35 2.24
C VAL A 652 -20.74 -10.19 3.50
N GLU A 653 -21.53 -11.26 3.43
CA GLU A 653 -21.71 -12.18 4.55
C GLU A 653 -20.42 -12.89 4.98
N ARG A 654 -19.64 -13.42 4.03
CA ARG A 654 -18.40 -14.14 4.29
C ARG A 654 -17.36 -13.18 4.88
N THR A 655 -17.29 -11.96 4.35
CA THR A 655 -16.51 -10.84 4.89
C THR A 655 -16.92 -10.51 6.33
N GLY A 656 -18.22 -10.36 6.59
CA GLY A 656 -18.77 -10.06 7.91
C GLY A 656 -18.62 -11.19 8.94
N LYS A 657 -18.39 -12.44 8.49
CA LYS A 657 -17.98 -13.57 9.34
C LYS A 657 -16.48 -13.50 9.63
N VAL A 658 -15.65 -13.50 8.58
CA VAL A 658 -14.17 -13.51 8.67
C VAL A 658 -13.60 -12.33 9.46
N THR A 659 -14.13 -11.12 9.28
CA THR A 659 -13.68 -9.92 10.03
C THR A 659 -14.02 -9.97 11.54
N LYS A 660 -15.08 -10.69 11.94
CA LYS A 660 -15.41 -10.93 13.37
C LYS A 660 -14.43 -11.93 14.01
N ASP A 661 -13.89 -12.87 13.24
CA ASP A 661 -12.86 -13.81 13.68
C ASP A 661 -11.45 -13.19 13.78
N TRP A 662 -11.28 -11.96 13.29
CA TRP A 662 -10.07 -11.15 13.49
C TRP A 662 -10.08 -10.48 14.89
N LYS A 663 -10.32 -11.29 15.93
CA LYS A 663 -10.56 -10.87 17.32
C LYS A 663 -9.44 -9.99 17.87
N CYS A 664 -9.77 -8.72 18.12
CA CYS A 664 -8.79 -7.70 18.49
C CYS A 664 -8.74 -7.43 20.00
N LYS A 665 -7.88 -8.15 20.73
CA LYS A 665 -7.80 -8.07 22.21
C LYS A 665 -7.07 -6.83 22.74
N LYS A 666 -6.03 -6.35 22.06
CA LYS A 666 -5.21 -5.18 22.41
C LYS A 666 -4.61 -4.55 21.13
N PRO A 667 -4.36 -3.22 21.10
CA PRO A 667 -3.60 -2.57 20.02
C PRO A 667 -2.21 -3.19 19.81
N GLN A 668 -1.85 -3.49 18.56
CA GLN A 668 -0.57 -4.06 18.18
C GLN A 668 0.41 -2.97 17.73
N TRP A 669 1.05 -2.34 18.71
CA TRP A 669 2.20 -1.44 18.57
C TRP A 669 3.49 -2.20 18.16
N LYS A 670 3.40 -3.04 17.13
CA LYS A 670 4.51 -3.86 16.65
C LYS A 670 5.50 -2.99 15.86
N PHE A 671 6.52 -2.56 16.58
CA PHE A 671 7.72 -1.90 16.07
C PHE A 671 8.90 -2.76 16.54
N TYR A 672 9.85 -3.05 15.66
CA TYR A 672 11.04 -3.82 16.02
C TYR A 672 12.00 -2.90 16.78
N GLN A 673 11.91 -2.87 18.11
CA GLN A 673 12.83 -2.15 19.00
C GLN A 673 14.11 -2.95 19.24
#